data_AF-A0A673AA66-F1
#
_entry.id   AF-A0A673AA66-F1
#
_cell.length_a   1.000
_cell.length_b   1.000
_cell.length_c   1.000
_cell.angle_alpha   90.00
_cell.angle_beta   90.00
_cell.angle_gamma   90.00
#
_symmetry.space_group_name_H-M   'P 1'
#
loop_
_entity.id
_entity.type
_entity.pdbx_description
1 polymer ?
#
loop_
_entity_poly.entity_id
_entity_poly.type
_entity_poly.pdbx_seq_one_letter_code
_entity_poly.pdbx_strand_id
1 'polypeptide(L)'
;MEETGLHLPEDPISGMLDSESPAMESNGDGFLPDIPVLGQGAEWSLDQVAPETLSSMVTEDSDASQDAQQQPDQQVNATVEKAVEQFQLASAQLFQEDQATPLQEPTGETDQQSESVESPQQSQDMNLETESTLKDGSQDEAEVAQVTEDGMELEEQSKETAEEPAAPAEPQLPSEFDKLFKGCEENPEDFNGWVYLLQYVEQENFLEAVRKAFDVFFLRYPYCYGYWKKYADIEKKHGNIQVAEEVYRRGLQVIPLSVDLWVHYMTFIKENSDPDDPETEGRIRAAYEHAVLAAGTDFRSDRLWESYINWETEQQKLANVTAIYDRILGIPTQLYSQHFQRFKEHVQSNNPKHFLSEEEFVQLRLELSKSNLSAMVGEDGEASVAQEELPPGTEDLVDPAKRVTEIENMRHKVIEVRQEVFNHNEHEVSKRWAFEDGIKRPYFHVKALEKTQLNNWKEYLDFEIENGTPERVVVLFERCLIACALYEEFWTKYAKYLEGYSTDGVRHVYKKACTIHLPKKPTIHLLWAAFEEQQGSVDEARGILKSLEAGVPGLAMVRLRRVSLERRHGNMEEAETLLREAIESAKNPSEASFYAVKLSRLFMKVQKSLSKARKVLLEAIEKDQTCPKLYLNLLELEYSGDVTQNEAEVLACFDRALKSPMPLESRLLFSQRKVEFLEDFGTDINVLVAAYEEHQKLQKESEPAKRKAENGYESSQEPDAKKQRVDDGSSAANAMTDMQANNSAYNYNWYQQYGGWGQNSWGQYNQYTQYNQYYPPPPT
;
A
#
# COMPACT_ATOMS: atom_id res chain seq x y z
N MET A 1 -45.03 -69.66 17.95
CA MET A 1 -44.87 -68.79 16.78
C MET A 1 -43.68 -67.91 17.10
N GLU A 2 -42.43 -68.42 17.07
CA GLU A 2 -41.83 -69.33 16.06
C GLU A 2 -41.83 -68.66 14.66
N GLU A 3 -40.73 -68.59 13.92
CA GLU A 3 -39.52 -69.44 14.00
C GLU A 3 -38.21 -68.72 13.62
N THR A 4 -37.09 -69.43 13.85
CA THR A 4 -35.66 -69.18 13.55
C THR A 4 -35.32 -68.48 12.21
N GLY A 5 -34.17 -67.80 12.02
CA GLY A 5 -32.99 -67.62 12.89
C GLY A 5 -31.70 -68.29 12.34
N LEU A 6 -30.55 -67.61 12.42
CA LEU A 6 -29.18 -68.17 12.36
C LEU A 6 -28.16 -67.13 12.89
N HIS A 7 -26.98 -67.55 13.36
CA HIS A 7 -26.27 -66.84 14.43
C HIS A 7 -24.75 -67.07 14.41
N LEU A 8 -23.96 -65.97 14.48
CA LEU A 8 -22.58 -65.89 15.06
C LEU A 8 -21.48 -66.78 14.41
N PRO A 9 -20.20 -66.70 14.86
CA PRO A 9 -19.54 -65.73 15.76
C PRO A 9 -18.53 -64.85 14.94
N GLU A 10 -17.47 -64.16 15.43
CA GLU A 10 -16.74 -64.05 16.71
C GLU A 10 -16.41 -62.58 17.07
N ASP A 11 -15.96 -62.37 18.31
CA ASP A 11 -15.41 -61.18 18.99
C ASP A 11 -14.23 -61.70 19.87
N PRO A 12 -13.36 -60.92 20.57
CA PRO A 12 -13.27 -59.44 20.70
C PRO A 12 -11.81 -58.89 20.57
N ILE A 13 -11.57 -57.58 20.84
CA ILE A 13 -10.67 -57.08 21.92
C ILE A 13 -10.56 -55.53 21.96
N SER A 14 -10.42 -55.02 23.19
CA SER A 14 -10.21 -53.63 23.66
C SER A 14 -9.14 -52.77 22.97
N GLY A 15 -9.34 -51.44 22.95
CA GLY A 15 -8.32 -50.41 22.66
C GLY A 15 -8.84 -48.97 22.86
N MET A 16 -7.95 -48.01 23.16
CA MET A 16 -8.23 -46.56 23.24
C MET A 16 -7.37 -45.79 22.24
N LEU A 17 -7.81 -44.55 21.91
CA LEU A 17 -7.03 -43.34 21.59
C LEU A 17 -5.57 -43.53 21.07
N ASP A 18 -5.28 -43.12 19.83
CA ASP A 18 -4.75 -41.77 19.55
C ASP A 18 -4.50 -41.48 18.04
N SER A 19 -4.14 -40.22 17.75
CA SER A 19 -3.36 -39.65 16.64
C SER A 19 -3.86 -39.54 15.17
N GLU A 20 -3.22 -38.54 14.53
CA GLU A 20 -2.87 -38.35 13.10
C GLU A 20 -3.86 -37.91 12.00
N SER A 21 -3.50 -36.77 11.38
CA SER A 21 -3.95 -36.28 10.08
C SER A 21 -2.84 -36.48 9.03
N PRO A 22 -3.12 -37.01 7.82
CA PRO A 22 -2.15 -37.06 6.73
C PRO A 22 -2.12 -35.75 5.90
N ALA A 23 -1.12 -35.60 5.04
CA ALA A 23 -0.83 -34.39 4.25
C ALA A 23 -0.73 -34.66 2.73
N MET A 24 -0.47 -33.59 1.95
CA MET A 24 0.03 -33.63 0.55
C MET A 24 -0.96 -34.20 -0.51
N GLU A 25 -0.81 -34.01 -1.83
CA GLU A 25 0.23 -33.36 -2.65
C GLU A 25 -0.36 -32.90 -4.02
N SER A 26 0.28 -31.97 -4.74
CA SER A 26 0.21 -31.84 -6.23
C SER A 26 1.06 -30.66 -6.77
N ASN A 27 2.36 -30.86 -6.98
CA ASN A 27 3.16 -30.02 -7.88
C ASN A 27 3.24 -30.65 -9.29
N GLY A 28 3.63 -29.87 -10.30
CA GLY A 28 3.86 -30.35 -11.67
C GLY A 28 5.12 -29.73 -12.29
N ASP A 29 5.99 -30.57 -12.84
CA ASP A 29 7.35 -30.21 -13.28
C ASP A 29 7.44 -29.37 -14.57
N GLY A 30 8.57 -28.66 -14.71
CA GLY A 30 8.80 -27.67 -15.78
C GLY A 30 10.24 -27.49 -16.30
N PHE A 31 11.11 -28.50 -16.18
CA PHE A 31 12.45 -28.61 -16.84
C PHE A 31 13.51 -27.50 -16.61
N LEU A 32 14.61 -27.88 -15.95
CA LEU A 32 15.89 -27.13 -15.93
C LEU A 32 16.89 -27.67 -16.97
N PRO A 33 17.79 -26.84 -17.53
CA PRO A 33 19.05 -27.27 -18.11
C PRO A 33 20.20 -27.31 -17.06
N ASP A 34 21.29 -28.01 -17.40
CA ASP A 34 22.31 -28.50 -16.46
C ASP A 34 23.59 -27.64 -16.32
N ILE A 35 24.21 -27.69 -15.12
CA ILE A 35 25.68 -27.65 -14.84
C ILE A 35 26.41 -26.27 -15.03
N PRO A 36 27.44 -25.90 -14.24
CA PRO A 36 28.32 -26.72 -13.38
C PRO A 36 28.44 -26.33 -11.88
N VAL A 37 29.18 -27.15 -11.13
CA VAL A 37 29.53 -26.97 -9.71
C VAL A 37 31.05 -26.92 -9.52
N LEU A 38 31.57 -25.82 -8.95
CA LEU A 38 32.61 -25.78 -7.91
C LEU A 38 33.04 -24.32 -7.60
N GLY A 39 33.48 -24.07 -6.37
CA GLY A 39 33.89 -22.73 -5.93
C GLY A 39 35.35 -22.39 -6.22
N GLN A 40 35.59 -21.15 -6.66
CA GLN A 40 36.86 -20.41 -6.60
C GLN A 40 36.53 -18.96 -6.20
N GLY A 41 37.52 -18.23 -5.66
CA GLY A 41 37.33 -16.85 -5.20
C GLY A 41 36.94 -15.91 -6.35
N ALA A 42 36.09 -14.91 -6.06
CA ALA A 42 35.55 -13.99 -7.06
C ALA A 42 36.61 -12.98 -7.55
N GLU A 43 37.36 -13.36 -8.58
CA GLU A 43 37.98 -12.39 -9.48
C GLU A 43 36.88 -11.63 -10.25
N TRP A 44 37.08 -10.33 -10.46
CA TRP A 44 36.11 -9.48 -11.15
C TRP A 44 36.07 -9.80 -12.65
N SER A 45 34.86 -9.88 -13.23
CA SER A 45 34.66 -9.97 -14.68
C SER A 45 33.58 -8.98 -15.13
N LEU A 46 33.90 -8.21 -16.18
CA LEU A 46 33.10 -7.09 -16.69
C LEU A 46 32.26 -7.54 -17.90
N ASP A 47 31.16 -8.28 -17.66
CA ASP A 47 30.36 -8.84 -18.77
C ASP A 47 28.85 -9.00 -18.47
N GLN A 48 28.30 -8.24 -17.52
CA GLN A 48 26.84 -8.19 -17.23
C GLN A 48 26.18 -6.82 -17.44
N VAL A 49 26.88 -5.85 -18.01
CA VAL A 49 26.29 -4.62 -18.55
C VAL A 49 26.75 -4.49 -20.00
N ALA A 50 25.81 -4.61 -20.94
CA ALA A 50 26.11 -4.35 -22.35
C ALA A 50 26.43 -2.86 -22.53
N PRO A 51 27.62 -2.47 -23.02
CA PRO A 51 27.95 -1.08 -23.22
C PRO A 51 27.22 -0.55 -24.46
N GLU A 52 26.16 0.22 -24.26
CA GLU A 52 25.68 1.12 -25.32
C GLU A 52 26.75 2.18 -25.58
N THR A 53 27.56 1.95 -26.61
CA THR A 53 28.72 2.79 -26.92
C THR A 53 28.29 4.22 -27.26
N LEU A 54 29.01 5.19 -26.69
CA LEU A 54 28.84 6.66 -26.80
C LEU A 54 28.93 7.26 -28.23
N SER A 55 28.74 6.47 -29.28
CA SER A 55 28.92 6.85 -30.68
C SER A 55 27.63 6.92 -31.52
N SER A 56 26.45 6.65 -30.93
CA SER A 56 25.17 6.60 -31.67
C SER A 56 24.39 7.92 -31.72
N MET A 57 24.74 8.93 -30.90
CA MET A 57 23.95 10.16 -30.75
C MET A 57 24.20 11.24 -31.83
N VAL A 58 24.91 10.94 -32.93
CA VAL A 58 25.18 11.92 -34.01
C VAL A 58 25.08 11.31 -35.41
N THR A 59 23.89 11.39 -36.02
CA THR A 59 23.69 11.42 -37.49
C THR A 59 22.51 12.32 -37.84
N GLU A 60 22.61 13.02 -38.98
CA GLU A 60 21.75 14.14 -39.38
C GLU A 60 20.39 13.73 -40.01
N ASP A 61 19.51 14.73 -40.19
CA ASP A 61 18.23 14.63 -40.90
C ASP A 61 18.36 14.00 -42.30
N SER A 62 17.50 13.02 -42.61
CA SER A 62 17.21 12.61 -43.99
C SER A 62 15.79 12.06 -44.13
N ASP A 63 14.99 12.70 -44.99
CA ASP A 63 13.60 12.32 -45.29
C ASP A 63 13.54 11.01 -46.11
N ALA A 64 12.96 9.97 -45.51
CA ALA A 64 12.51 8.76 -46.17
C ALA A 64 11.32 8.17 -45.40
N SER A 65 10.28 7.69 -46.10
CA SER A 65 9.01 7.29 -45.49
C SER A 65 8.55 5.89 -45.90
N GLN A 66 7.64 5.35 -45.08
CA GLN A 66 6.81 4.13 -45.21
C GLN A 66 7.20 2.89 -44.39
N ASP A 67 6.15 2.32 -43.78
CA ASP A 67 5.95 0.95 -43.30
C ASP A 67 6.86 0.33 -42.22
N ALA A 68 6.64 0.75 -40.96
CA ALA A 68 6.78 -0.11 -39.78
C ALA A 68 5.77 0.26 -38.67
N GLN A 69 4.90 -0.68 -38.28
CA GLN A 69 4.01 -0.59 -37.11
C GLN A 69 3.98 -1.95 -36.37
N GLN A 70 3.63 -1.93 -35.07
CA GLN A 70 3.52 -3.11 -34.16
C GLN A 70 4.83 -3.69 -33.58
N GLN A 71 5.76 -2.85 -33.11
CA GLN A 71 6.87 -3.29 -32.23
C GLN A 71 7.20 -2.43 -30.98
N PRO A 72 6.86 -1.12 -30.84
CA PRO A 72 7.26 -0.35 -29.65
C PRO A 72 6.71 -0.88 -28.32
N ASP A 73 5.43 -1.29 -28.31
CA ASP A 73 4.66 -1.52 -27.07
C ASP A 73 5.28 -2.62 -26.18
N GLN A 74 5.84 -3.68 -26.78
CA GLN A 74 6.44 -4.78 -26.01
C GLN A 74 7.72 -4.37 -25.28
N GLN A 75 8.52 -3.48 -25.85
CA GLN A 75 9.77 -3.04 -25.21
C GLN A 75 9.48 -2.07 -24.07
N VAL A 76 8.54 -1.14 -24.24
CA VAL A 76 8.10 -0.21 -23.18
C VAL A 76 7.47 -0.96 -22.01
N ASN A 77 6.61 -1.95 -22.29
CA ASN A 77 6.01 -2.80 -21.26
C ASN A 77 7.07 -3.56 -20.46
N ALA A 78 8.04 -4.19 -21.13
CA ALA A 78 9.12 -4.90 -20.47
C ALA A 78 9.99 -4.00 -19.58
N THR A 79 10.12 -2.69 -19.87
CA THR A 79 10.83 -1.76 -18.98
C THR A 79 9.97 -1.31 -17.79
N VAL A 80 8.64 -1.15 -17.93
CA VAL A 80 7.76 -0.93 -16.75
C VAL A 80 7.73 -2.14 -15.84
N GLU A 81 7.59 -3.34 -16.41
CA GLU A 81 7.63 -4.59 -15.63
C GLU A 81 8.97 -4.68 -14.89
N LYS A 82 10.10 -4.47 -15.57
CA LYS A 82 11.42 -4.37 -14.92
C LYS A 82 11.52 -3.25 -13.88
N ALA A 83 10.88 -2.10 -14.05
CA ALA A 83 10.90 -1.03 -13.04
C ALA A 83 10.16 -1.44 -11.76
N VAL A 84 8.98 -2.05 -11.92
CA VAL A 84 8.15 -2.54 -10.82
C VAL A 84 8.79 -3.75 -10.15
N GLU A 85 9.37 -4.67 -10.93
CA GLU A 85 10.17 -5.80 -10.44
C GLU A 85 11.44 -5.32 -9.73
N GLN A 86 12.25 -4.42 -10.32
CA GLN A 86 13.46 -3.88 -9.69
C GLN A 86 13.14 -3.19 -8.36
N PHE A 87 12.01 -2.49 -8.26
CA PHE A 87 11.54 -1.89 -7.02
C PHE A 87 11.13 -2.93 -5.95
N GLN A 88 10.42 -3.98 -6.37
CA GLN A 88 10.05 -5.11 -5.50
C GLN A 88 11.28 -5.95 -5.09
N LEU A 89 12.22 -6.16 -6.01
CA LEU A 89 13.48 -6.88 -5.81
C LEU A 89 14.42 -6.10 -4.89
N ALA A 90 14.56 -4.77 -5.04
CA ALA A 90 15.32 -3.97 -4.09
C ALA A 90 14.76 -4.06 -2.66
N SER A 91 13.44 -4.21 -2.52
CA SER A 91 12.77 -4.45 -1.22
C SER A 91 12.90 -5.89 -0.70
N ALA A 92 13.30 -6.85 -1.54
CA ALA A 92 13.39 -8.28 -1.22
C ALA A 92 14.83 -8.81 -1.08
N GLN A 93 15.76 -8.34 -1.92
CA GLN A 93 17.18 -8.74 -1.96
C GLN A 93 17.92 -8.42 -0.65
N LEU A 94 17.45 -7.39 0.07
CA LEU A 94 17.81 -7.10 1.47
C LEU A 94 17.85 -8.34 2.39
N PHE A 95 17.09 -9.40 2.08
CA PHE A 95 16.91 -10.59 2.92
C PHE A 95 17.57 -11.88 2.40
N GLN A 96 18.36 -11.84 1.32
CA GLN A 96 18.91 -13.07 0.73
C GLN A 96 20.26 -13.55 1.32
N GLU A 97 20.96 -12.75 2.12
CA GLU A 97 22.28 -13.16 2.68
C GLU A 97 22.22 -14.09 3.91
N ASP A 98 21.06 -14.24 4.56
CA ASP A 98 20.97 -14.87 5.91
C ASP A 98 20.27 -16.26 5.94
N GLN A 99 19.99 -16.87 4.79
CA GLN A 99 19.58 -18.29 4.75
C GLN A 99 20.80 -19.22 4.72
N ALA A 100 21.47 -19.31 5.88
CA ALA A 100 22.42 -20.38 6.14
C ALA A 100 21.75 -21.76 5.95
N THR A 101 22.45 -22.69 5.30
CA THR A 101 21.95 -24.05 5.01
C THR A 101 21.48 -24.78 6.28
N PRO A 102 20.31 -25.44 6.26
CA PRO A 102 19.87 -26.28 7.37
C PRO A 102 20.92 -27.35 7.70
N LEU A 103 21.38 -27.35 8.95
CA LEU A 103 22.27 -28.39 9.47
C LEU A 103 21.55 -29.74 9.45
N GLN A 104 22.06 -30.69 8.68
CA GLN A 104 21.60 -32.07 8.73
C GLN A 104 22.07 -32.72 10.02
N GLU A 105 21.13 -33.03 10.93
CA GLU A 105 21.41 -33.93 12.05
C GLU A 105 21.72 -35.35 11.54
N PRO A 106 22.64 -36.10 12.19
CA PRO A 106 23.08 -37.39 11.69
C PRO A 106 22.03 -38.48 11.92
N THR A 107 21.27 -38.82 10.87
CA THR A 107 20.38 -39.99 10.86
C THR A 107 21.19 -41.29 10.85
N GLY A 108 21.23 -41.97 12.00
CA GLY A 108 21.82 -43.29 12.11
C GLY A 108 20.83 -44.41 11.76
N GLU A 109 21.04 -45.08 10.63
CA GLU A 109 20.44 -46.40 10.34
C GLU A 109 21.49 -47.52 10.51
N THR A 110 21.02 -48.73 10.81
CA THR A 110 21.87 -49.84 11.30
C THR A 110 21.92 -51.06 10.37
N ASP A 111 23.09 -51.69 10.38
CA ASP A 111 23.39 -53.08 10.00
C ASP A 111 23.05 -53.59 8.57
N GLN A 112 24.10 -54.01 7.85
CA GLN A 112 24.46 -55.45 7.88
C GLN A 112 25.84 -55.80 7.29
N GLN A 113 26.65 -56.52 8.10
CA GLN A 113 27.69 -57.50 7.72
C GLN A 113 28.98 -56.95 7.03
N SER A 114 30.21 -57.49 7.24
CA SER A 114 30.65 -58.76 7.87
C SER A 114 32.11 -58.72 8.43
N GLU A 115 32.32 -59.43 9.55
CA GLU A 115 33.55 -60.17 9.99
C GLU A 115 34.98 -59.56 9.96
N SER A 116 35.54 -59.27 11.15
CA SER A 116 36.78 -59.86 11.76
C SER A 116 37.25 -58.99 12.96
N VAL A 117 37.35 -59.46 14.22
CA VAL A 117 38.40 -60.34 14.83
C VAL A 117 39.80 -59.73 14.65
N GLU A 118 40.57 -59.33 15.68
CA GLU A 118 40.76 -59.91 17.03
C GLU A 118 41.10 -58.85 18.13
N SER A 119 41.23 -59.25 19.41
CA SER A 119 41.61 -58.39 20.57
C SER A 119 42.90 -58.89 21.26
N PRO A 120 43.57 -58.11 22.16
CA PRO A 120 43.21 -58.03 23.60
C PRO A 120 43.28 -56.58 24.18
N GLN A 121 42.67 -56.18 25.32
CA GLN A 121 42.76 -56.66 26.74
C GLN A 121 44.20 -56.52 27.32
N GLN A 122 44.51 -56.17 28.59
CA GLN A 122 43.86 -56.08 29.93
C GLN A 122 44.67 -55.04 30.79
N SER A 123 44.31 -54.51 31.98
CA SER A 123 43.05 -54.35 32.74
C SER A 123 43.27 -53.62 34.11
N GLN A 124 42.25 -52.88 34.59
CA GLN A 124 41.80 -52.75 36.00
C GLN A 124 42.56 -51.99 37.15
N ASP A 125 41.72 -51.24 37.89
CA ASP A 125 41.58 -51.10 39.36
C ASP A 125 42.20 -49.96 40.22
N MET A 126 41.28 -49.31 40.97
CA MET A 126 41.28 -48.65 42.32
C MET A 126 42.59 -48.04 42.91
N ASN A 127 42.56 -46.91 43.63
CA ASN A 127 41.74 -46.68 44.84
C ASN A 127 41.69 -45.17 45.27
N LEU A 128 41.01 -44.86 46.39
CA LEU A 128 40.90 -43.50 46.99
C LEU A 128 42.20 -43.02 47.67
N GLU A 129 42.41 -41.69 47.76
CA GLU A 129 42.50 -40.95 49.03
C GLU A 129 42.46 -39.41 48.86
N THR A 130 42.31 -38.67 49.97
CA THR A 130 42.14 -37.20 50.04
C THR A 130 43.24 -36.55 50.89
N GLU A 131 43.70 -35.32 50.57
CA GLU A 131 43.65 -34.16 51.50
C GLU A 131 44.22 -32.83 50.98
N SER A 132 43.56 -31.75 51.43
CA SER A 132 44.01 -30.40 51.80
C SER A 132 45.21 -29.65 51.13
N THR A 133 45.01 -28.35 50.89
CA THR A 133 45.68 -27.31 51.72
C THR A 133 44.97 -25.95 51.60
N LEU A 134 44.96 -25.17 52.69
CA LEU A 134 44.41 -23.81 52.77
C LEU A 134 45.51 -22.78 53.05
N LYS A 135 45.22 -21.49 52.82
CA LYS A 135 45.93 -20.35 53.42
C LYS A 135 44.99 -19.15 53.58
N ASP A 136 45.21 -18.38 54.65
CA ASP A 136 44.26 -17.38 55.18
C ASP A 136 44.98 -16.22 55.92
N GLY A 137 44.24 -15.14 56.20
CA GLY A 137 44.57 -13.99 57.05
C GLY A 137 44.42 -12.63 56.34
N SER A 138 43.88 -11.55 56.94
CA SER A 138 43.25 -11.30 58.26
C SER A 138 42.56 -9.89 58.22
N GLN A 139 41.81 -9.33 59.20
CA GLN A 139 41.46 -9.66 60.60
C GLN A 139 40.20 -8.83 61.06
N ASP A 140 39.73 -9.06 62.29
CA ASP A 140 38.87 -8.29 63.25
C ASP A 140 38.30 -6.89 62.88
N GLU A 141 37.05 -6.55 63.27
CA GLU A 141 36.71 -5.97 64.61
C GLU A 141 35.27 -6.31 65.13
N ALA A 142 34.98 -6.01 66.42
CA ALA A 142 33.73 -6.31 67.17
C ALA A 142 32.85 -5.03 67.42
N GLU A 143 31.69 -4.96 68.10
CA GLU A 143 31.08 -5.57 69.31
C GLU A 143 29.51 -5.51 69.22
N VAL A 144 28.65 -6.48 69.60
CA VAL A 144 28.20 -7.05 70.92
C VAL A 144 26.90 -6.44 71.54
N ALA A 145 25.93 -7.31 71.91
CA ALA A 145 24.81 -7.15 72.88
C ALA A 145 23.60 -6.20 72.58
N GLN A 146 22.37 -6.37 73.12
CA GLN A 146 21.65 -7.48 73.81
C GLN A 146 20.09 -7.26 73.84
N VAL A 147 19.33 -8.37 73.94
CA VAL A 147 18.08 -8.66 74.73
C VAL A 147 17.38 -7.46 75.43
N THR A 148 16.06 -7.20 75.32
CA THR A 148 14.84 -7.95 75.79
C THR A 148 13.65 -7.86 74.78
N GLU A 149 12.44 -8.43 74.93
CA GLU A 149 11.70 -9.06 76.06
C GLU A 149 10.69 -10.13 75.55
N ASP A 150 10.25 -11.06 76.41
CA ASP A 150 9.30 -12.15 76.06
C ASP A 150 7.82 -11.72 76.04
N GLY A 151 7.01 -12.35 75.19
CA GLY A 151 5.57 -12.05 75.03
C GLY A 151 4.80 -13.13 74.28
N MET A 152 4.54 -14.26 74.94
CA MET A 152 3.95 -15.48 74.37
C MET A 152 2.41 -15.47 74.35
N GLU A 153 1.78 -15.95 73.26
CA GLU A 153 0.70 -16.98 73.23
C GLU A 153 0.07 -17.18 71.83
N LEU A 154 -0.13 -18.46 71.44
CA LEU A 154 -1.24 -19.10 70.68
C LEU A 154 -1.77 -18.43 69.37
N GLU A 155 -2.12 -19.10 68.28
CA GLU A 155 -2.12 -20.50 67.76
C GLU A 155 -2.05 -20.34 66.20
N GLU A 156 -1.86 -21.32 65.30
CA GLU A 156 -2.18 -22.75 65.25
C GLU A 156 -1.24 -23.44 64.22
N GLN A 157 -1.03 -24.77 64.27
CA GLN A 157 -0.22 -25.51 63.28
C GLN A 157 -1.08 -26.37 62.34
N SER A 158 -0.90 -26.28 61.02
CA SER A 158 -0.94 -27.49 60.17
C SER A 158 -0.32 -27.34 58.77
N LYS A 159 0.72 -28.16 58.54
CA LYS A 159 1.15 -28.82 57.29
C LYS A 159 1.40 -28.00 56.01
N GLU A 160 2.68 -28.01 55.64
CA GLU A 160 3.18 -27.93 54.28
C GLU A 160 2.52 -28.97 53.34
N THR A 161 2.45 -28.63 52.05
CA THR A 161 2.57 -29.58 50.93
C THR A 161 3.32 -28.83 49.84
N ALA A 162 4.25 -29.50 49.15
CA ALA A 162 5.31 -28.82 48.41
C ALA A 162 4.80 -28.01 47.20
N GLU A 163 5.34 -26.81 47.02
CA GLU A 163 5.32 -26.09 45.74
C GLU A 163 6.58 -26.44 44.93
N GLU A 164 6.40 -26.54 43.62
CA GLU A 164 7.49 -26.63 42.65
C GLU A 164 8.24 -25.28 42.56
N PRO A 165 9.50 -25.23 42.10
CA PRO A 165 10.21 -23.97 41.90
C PRO A 165 9.48 -23.13 40.84
N ALA A 166 8.75 -22.11 41.30
CA ALA A 166 8.00 -21.22 40.43
C ALA A 166 8.91 -20.59 39.36
N ALA A 167 8.44 -20.60 38.12
CA ALA A 167 9.09 -19.89 37.02
C ALA A 167 9.22 -18.39 37.37
N PRO A 168 10.28 -17.69 36.92
CA PRO A 168 10.42 -16.26 37.15
C PRO A 168 9.20 -15.54 36.59
N ALA A 169 8.49 -14.80 37.45
CA ALA A 169 7.24 -14.15 37.06
C ALA A 169 7.49 -13.14 35.93
N GLU A 170 6.68 -13.23 34.87
CA GLU A 170 6.72 -12.30 33.75
C GLU A 170 6.56 -10.85 34.26
N PRO A 171 7.42 -9.91 33.84
CA PRO A 171 7.35 -8.52 34.28
C PRO A 171 6.03 -7.89 33.84
N GLN A 172 5.15 -7.63 34.82
CA GLN A 172 3.78 -7.20 34.55
C GLN A 172 3.73 -5.88 33.77
N LEU A 173 3.07 -5.91 32.61
CA LEU A 173 2.79 -4.73 31.79
C LEU A 173 2.17 -3.61 32.65
N PRO A 174 2.64 -2.35 32.54
CA PRO A 174 2.08 -1.26 33.33
C PRO A 174 0.58 -1.09 33.07
N SER A 175 -0.24 -0.97 34.12
CA SER A 175 -1.71 -0.93 33.94
C SER A 175 -2.25 0.28 33.16
N GLU A 176 -1.41 1.28 32.87
CA GLU A 176 -1.73 2.35 31.92
C GLU A 176 -1.45 1.95 30.46
N PHE A 177 -0.44 1.10 30.20
CA PHE A 177 -0.14 0.58 28.86
C PHE A 177 -1.37 -0.10 28.26
N ASP A 178 -2.00 -1.04 28.96
CA ASP A 178 -3.15 -1.78 28.42
C ASP A 178 -4.35 -0.87 28.13
N LYS A 179 -4.54 0.21 28.90
CA LYS A 179 -5.60 1.21 28.64
C LYS A 179 -5.32 2.00 27.36
N LEU A 180 -4.08 2.47 27.20
CA LEU A 180 -3.65 3.27 26.05
C LEU A 180 -3.56 2.43 24.78
N PHE A 181 -3.00 1.22 24.87
CA PHE A 181 -2.93 0.23 23.80
C PHE A 181 -4.33 -0.16 23.32
N LYS A 182 -5.23 -0.53 24.23
CA LYS A 182 -6.62 -0.84 23.89
C LYS A 182 -7.36 0.35 23.27
N GLY A 183 -7.13 1.57 23.75
CA GLY A 183 -7.69 2.78 23.13
C GLY A 183 -7.23 2.97 21.68
N CYS A 184 -5.98 2.59 21.38
CA CYS A 184 -5.43 2.59 20.02
C CYS A 184 -5.94 1.41 19.17
N GLU A 185 -6.25 0.24 19.75
CA GLU A 185 -6.91 -0.87 19.05
C GLU A 185 -8.39 -0.57 18.73
N GLU A 186 -9.12 0.07 19.64
CA GLU A 186 -10.51 0.49 19.44
C GLU A 186 -10.64 1.62 18.40
N ASN A 187 -9.61 2.49 18.29
CA ASN A 187 -9.54 3.50 17.25
C ASN A 187 -8.13 3.63 16.61
N PRO A 188 -7.76 2.71 15.68
CA PRO A 188 -6.43 2.71 15.06
C PRO A 188 -6.14 3.95 14.20
N GLU A 189 -7.13 4.80 13.95
CA GLU A 189 -7.02 6.01 13.14
C GLU A 189 -6.69 7.28 13.95
N ASP A 190 -6.71 7.23 15.29
CA ASP A 190 -6.19 8.33 16.10
C ASP A 190 -4.67 8.28 16.23
N PHE A 191 -4.00 8.91 15.28
CA PHE A 191 -2.57 9.13 15.29
C PHE A 191 -2.05 9.81 16.58
N ASN A 192 -2.87 10.61 17.29
CA ASN A 192 -2.43 11.27 18.52
C ASN A 192 -2.42 10.30 19.71
N GLY A 193 -3.39 9.39 19.78
CA GLY A 193 -3.39 8.26 20.71
C GLY A 193 -2.13 7.42 20.54
N TRP A 194 -1.80 7.05 19.29
CA TRP A 194 -0.54 6.36 18.99
C TRP A 194 0.70 7.15 19.39
N VAL A 195 0.78 8.46 19.08
CA VAL A 195 1.91 9.31 19.50
C VAL A 195 2.09 9.29 21.01
N TYR A 196 1.00 9.38 21.78
CA TYR A 196 1.03 9.36 23.24
C TYR A 196 1.43 7.99 23.81
N LEU A 197 0.87 6.89 23.27
CA LEU A 197 1.27 5.53 23.63
C LEU A 197 2.76 5.26 23.36
N LEU A 198 3.25 5.66 22.18
CA LEU A 198 4.65 5.47 21.78
C LEU A 198 5.60 6.34 22.61
N GLN A 199 5.19 7.55 23.00
CA GLN A 199 5.92 8.38 23.96
C GLN A 199 5.91 7.77 25.39
N TYR A 200 4.82 7.11 25.79
CA TYR A 200 4.72 6.46 27.09
C TYR A 200 5.65 5.24 27.20
N VAL A 201 5.66 4.33 26.21
CA VAL A 201 6.58 3.17 26.24
C VAL A 201 8.05 3.57 26.07
N GLU A 202 8.34 4.70 25.40
CA GLU A 202 9.68 5.31 25.34
C GLU A 202 10.13 5.89 26.70
N GLN A 203 9.19 6.23 27.60
CA GLN A 203 9.48 6.75 28.95
C GLN A 203 9.58 5.65 30.01
N GLU A 204 8.65 4.67 30.00
CA GLU A 204 8.72 3.49 30.87
C GLU A 204 9.88 2.56 30.47
N ASN A 205 10.31 2.61 29.20
CA ASN A 205 11.42 1.83 28.65
C ASN A 205 11.27 0.31 28.87
N PHE A 206 10.03 -0.19 28.89
CA PHE A 206 9.75 -1.62 29.01
C PHE A 206 9.68 -2.28 27.63
N LEU A 207 10.69 -3.09 27.32
CA LEU A 207 11.02 -3.52 25.95
C LEU A 207 9.90 -4.29 25.24
N GLU A 208 9.15 -5.14 25.93
CA GLU A 208 8.07 -5.93 25.32
C GLU A 208 6.86 -5.05 24.94
N ALA A 209 6.55 -4.05 25.78
CA ALA A 209 5.54 -3.03 25.45
C ALA A 209 5.99 -2.15 24.28
N VAL A 210 7.28 -1.80 24.21
CA VAL A 210 7.86 -1.09 23.05
C VAL A 210 7.64 -1.91 21.78
N ARG A 211 8.13 -3.15 21.72
CA ARG A 211 7.99 -4.04 20.55
C ARG A 211 6.53 -4.14 20.11
N LYS A 212 5.63 -4.55 21.02
CA LYS A 212 4.19 -4.70 20.77
C LYS A 212 3.52 -3.42 20.27
N ALA A 213 3.84 -2.25 20.85
CA ALA A 213 3.24 -0.98 20.42
C ALA A 213 3.75 -0.51 19.06
N PHE A 214 5.06 -0.61 18.81
CA PHE A 214 5.66 -0.19 17.54
C PHE A 214 5.25 -1.10 16.39
N ASP A 215 5.29 -2.43 16.54
CA ASP A 215 4.90 -3.37 15.48
C ASP A 215 3.44 -3.18 15.05
N VAL A 216 2.50 -3.04 16.00
CA VAL A 216 1.08 -2.79 15.67
C VAL A 216 0.86 -1.39 15.07
N PHE A 217 1.60 -0.37 15.53
CA PHE A 217 1.56 0.96 14.91
C PHE A 217 1.99 0.93 13.43
N PHE A 218 3.03 0.16 13.08
CA PHE A 218 3.50 0.04 11.70
C PHE A 218 2.55 -0.72 10.78
N LEU A 219 1.64 -1.55 11.30
CA LEU A 219 0.55 -2.13 10.48
C LEU A 219 -0.38 -1.05 9.91
N ARG A 220 -0.51 0.12 10.57
CA ARG A 220 -1.39 1.23 10.13
C ARG A 220 -0.62 2.41 9.55
N TYR A 221 0.56 2.72 10.08
CA TYR A 221 1.37 3.89 9.71
C TYR A 221 2.82 3.52 9.31
N PRO A 222 3.04 2.58 8.38
CA PRO A 222 4.40 2.12 8.07
C PRO A 222 5.27 3.22 7.47
N TYR A 223 4.69 4.21 6.79
CA TYR A 223 5.44 5.32 6.16
C TYR A 223 6.01 6.36 7.14
N CYS A 224 5.84 6.17 8.46
CA CYS A 224 6.38 7.03 9.50
C CYS A 224 7.87 6.71 9.83
N TYR A 225 8.78 6.94 8.88
CA TYR A 225 10.22 6.59 8.99
C TYR A 225 10.91 7.02 10.29
N GLY A 226 10.56 8.19 10.84
CA GLY A 226 11.11 8.68 12.12
C GLY A 226 10.79 7.79 13.32
N TYR A 227 9.71 6.99 13.26
CA TYR A 227 9.37 6.01 14.28
C TYR A 227 10.14 4.68 14.10
N TRP A 228 10.38 4.23 12.86
CA TRP A 228 11.27 3.09 12.60
C TRP A 228 12.66 3.34 13.19
N LYS A 229 13.20 4.54 12.95
CA LYS A 229 14.46 4.96 13.57
C LYS A 229 14.40 4.97 15.09
N LYS A 230 13.34 5.53 15.70
CA LYS A 230 13.17 5.51 17.17
C LYS A 230 13.17 4.09 17.74
N TYR A 231 12.52 3.15 17.08
CA TYR A 231 12.44 1.76 17.54
C TYR A 231 13.82 1.10 17.49
N ALA A 232 14.57 1.26 16.39
CA ALA A 232 15.95 0.78 16.31
C ALA A 232 16.89 1.48 17.31
N ASP A 233 16.73 2.79 17.53
CA ASP A 233 17.44 3.56 18.55
C ASP A 233 17.14 3.04 19.98
N ILE A 234 15.95 2.46 20.23
CA ILE A 234 15.58 1.85 21.53
C ILE A 234 16.18 0.44 21.66
N GLU A 235 16.10 -0.41 20.62
CA GLU A 235 16.74 -1.73 20.63
C GLU A 235 18.27 -1.62 20.79
N LYS A 236 18.92 -0.66 20.10
CA LYS A 236 20.36 -0.37 20.25
C LYS A 236 20.72 0.03 21.69
N LYS A 237 19.89 0.83 22.38
CA LYS A 237 20.10 1.20 23.81
C LYS A 237 20.02 0.00 24.76
N HIS A 238 19.29 -1.05 24.40
CA HIS A 238 19.21 -2.29 25.18
C HIS A 238 20.32 -3.30 24.82
N GLY A 239 21.20 -2.98 23.87
CA GLY A 239 22.26 -3.88 23.39
C GLY A 239 21.80 -4.88 22.31
N ASN A 240 20.54 -4.82 21.87
CA ASN A 240 19.98 -5.75 20.90
C ASN A 240 20.32 -5.33 19.45
N ILE A 241 21.61 -5.27 19.11
CA ILE A 241 22.11 -4.73 17.83
C ILE A 241 21.45 -5.45 16.63
N GLN A 242 21.39 -6.78 16.64
CA GLN A 242 20.73 -7.57 15.57
C GLN A 242 19.23 -7.25 15.42
N VAL A 243 18.52 -6.96 16.52
CA VAL A 243 17.09 -6.59 16.46
C VAL A 243 16.93 -5.15 15.95
N ALA A 244 17.83 -4.24 16.32
CA ALA A 244 17.86 -2.88 15.79
C ALA A 244 18.13 -2.86 14.26
N GLU A 245 19.02 -3.72 13.79
CA GLU A 245 19.28 -3.95 12.36
C GLU A 245 18.04 -4.46 11.63
N GLU A 246 17.38 -5.50 12.15
CA GLU A 246 16.16 -6.02 11.54
C GLU A 246 15.00 -5.00 11.57
N VAL A 247 14.93 -4.13 12.57
CA VAL A 247 13.98 -2.99 12.57
C VAL A 247 14.29 -1.99 11.44
N TYR A 248 15.55 -1.70 11.14
CA TYR A 248 15.91 -0.91 9.95
C TYR A 248 15.53 -1.63 8.66
N ARG A 249 15.85 -2.92 8.53
CA ARG A 249 15.60 -3.74 7.34
C ARG A 249 14.10 -3.86 7.03
N ARG A 250 13.25 -4.11 8.04
CA ARG A 250 11.77 -4.06 7.90
C ARG A 250 11.27 -2.67 7.51
N GLY A 251 11.80 -1.62 8.11
CA GLY A 251 11.45 -0.24 7.76
C GLY A 251 11.80 0.12 6.31
N LEU A 252 12.97 -0.32 5.83
CA LEU A 252 13.43 -0.09 4.47
C LEU A 252 12.68 -0.92 3.43
N GLN A 253 12.29 -2.17 3.75
CA GLN A 253 11.42 -2.97 2.89
C GLN A 253 10.07 -2.29 2.61
N VAL A 254 9.51 -1.55 3.58
CA VAL A 254 8.21 -0.87 3.41
C VAL A 254 8.34 0.59 2.95
N ILE A 255 9.47 1.25 3.19
CA ILE A 255 9.77 2.61 2.69
C ILE A 255 11.11 2.68 1.93
N PRO A 256 11.31 1.94 0.83
CA PRO A 256 12.60 1.83 0.15
C PRO A 256 13.11 3.16 -0.43
N LEU A 257 12.25 4.17 -0.67
CA LEU A 257 12.65 5.50 -1.12
C LEU A 257 13.03 6.47 0.02
N SER A 258 13.03 6.03 1.28
CA SER A 258 13.30 6.91 2.42
C SER A 258 14.80 7.19 2.58
N VAL A 259 15.28 8.21 1.88
CA VAL A 259 16.69 8.70 1.94
C VAL A 259 17.17 8.88 3.39
N ASP A 260 16.35 9.48 4.26
CA ASP A 260 16.70 9.65 5.69
C ASP A 260 16.82 8.32 6.45
N LEU A 261 15.97 7.32 6.16
CA LEU A 261 16.03 6.01 6.80
C LEU A 261 17.25 5.23 6.33
N TRP A 262 17.57 5.29 5.03
CA TRP A 262 18.82 4.74 4.48
C TRP A 262 20.04 5.40 5.12
N VAL A 263 20.12 6.73 5.21
CA VAL A 263 21.24 7.43 5.85
C VAL A 263 21.37 7.04 7.33
N HIS A 264 20.27 6.82 8.04
CA HIS A 264 20.31 6.31 9.41
C HIS A 264 20.78 4.85 9.51
N TYR A 265 20.36 3.97 8.59
CA TYR A 265 20.85 2.60 8.51
C TYR A 265 22.35 2.55 8.14
N MET A 266 22.80 3.36 7.18
CA MET A 266 24.23 3.49 6.82
C MET A 266 25.08 3.99 7.99
N THR A 267 24.55 4.89 8.82
CA THR A 267 25.22 5.31 10.07
C THR A 267 25.24 4.17 11.08
N PHE A 268 24.11 3.46 11.25
CA PHE A 268 24.00 2.33 12.16
C PHE A 268 25.00 1.20 11.83
N ILE A 269 25.09 0.73 10.58
CA ILE A 269 26.01 -0.36 10.24
C ILE A 269 27.47 0.06 10.48
N LYS A 270 27.86 1.30 10.12
CA LYS A 270 29.21 1.83 10.39
C LYS A 270 29.54 1.96 11.87
N GLU A 271 28.56 2.24 12.73
CA GLU A 271 28.77 2.37 14.18
C GLU A 271 28.80 1.02 14.92
N ASN A 272 28.30 -0.07 14.31
CA ASN A 272 28.13 -1.36 15.01
C ASN A 272 28.83 -2.56 14.32
N SER A 273 29.40 -2.41 13.11
CA SER A 273 30.18 -3.47 12.46
C SER A 273 31.59 -3.58 13.08
N ASP A 274 32.18 -4.77 13.00
CA ASP A 274 33.54 -5.01 13.47
C ASP A 274 34.56 -4.49 12.44
N PRO A 275 35.46 -3.55 12.79
CA PRO A 275 36.49 -3.05 11.87
C PRO A 275 37.64 -4.04 11.62
N ASP A 276 37.79 -5.09 12.43
CA ASP A 276 38.78 -6.16 12.22
C ASP A 276 38.23 -7.30 11.32
N ASP A 277 36.94 -7.29 10.98
CA ASP A 277 36.29 -8.23 10.03
C ASP A 277 36.52 -7.81 8.56
N PRO A 278 37.21 -8.61 7.72
CA PRO A 278 37.40 -8.33 6.30
C PRO A 278 36.10 -8.23 5.49
N GLU A 279 35.00 -8.86 5.93
CA GLU A 279 33.72 -8.84 5.22
C GLU A 279 32.91 -7.55 5.47
N THR A 280 33.14 -6.84 6.58
CA THR A 280 32.49 -5.56 6.91
C THR A 280 32.59 -4.54 5.77
N GLU A 281 33.75 -4.46 5.11
CA GLU A 281 33.99 -3.53 4.00
C GLU A 281 33.21 -3.93 2.72
N GLY A 282 32.91 -5.22 2.55
CA GLY A 282 32.00 -5.73 1.53
C GLY A 282 30.54 -5.43 1.85
N ARG A 283 30.10 -5.77 3.07
CA ARG A 283 28.73 -5.61 3.58
C ARG A 283 28.27 -4.15 3.55
N ILE A 284 29.12 -3.21 3.96
CA ILE A 284 28.80 -1.76 3.93
C ILE A 284 28.67 -1.27 2.48
N ARG A 285 29.51 -1.73 1.55
CA ARG A 285 29.41 -1.39 0.11
C ARG A 285 28.11 -1.93 -0.50
N ALA A 286 27.80 -3.20 -0.25
CA ALA A 286 26.56 -3.81 -0.70
C ALA A 286 25.34 -3.04 -0.18
N ALA A 287 25.34 -2.63 1.09
CA ALA A 287 24.27 -1.84 1.68
C ALA A 287 24.14 -0.43 1.04
N TYR A 288 25.25 0.23 0.69
CA TYR A 288 25.22 1.48 -0.07
C TYR A 288 24.68 1.30 -1.49
N GLU A 289 25.05 0.23 -2.20
CA GLU A 289 24.52 -0.06 -3.54
C GLU A 289 23.00 -0.30 -3.51
N HIS A 290 22.51 -1.11 -2.58
CA HIS A 290 21.07 -1.28 -2.37
C HIS A 290 20.37 0.06 -2.06
N ALA A 291 21.00 0.93 -1.25
CA ALA A 291 20.46 2.23 -0.92
C ALA A 291 20.31 3.15 -2.15
N VAL A 292 21.34 3.22 -3.02
CA VAL A 292 21.27 4.06 -4.23
C VAL A 292 20.41 3.46 -5.34
N LEU A 293 20.28 2.13 -5.41
CA LEU A 293 19.31 1.47 -6.29
C LEU A 293 17.86 1.72 -5.85
N ALA A 294 17.59 1.79 -4.54
CA ALA A 294 16.25 1.99 -3.99
C ALA A 294 15.80 3.46 -3.87
N ALA A 295 16.74 4.37 -3.55
CA ALA A 295 16.44 5.78 -3.25
C ALA A 295 17.36 6.81 -3.94
N GLY A 296 18.39 6.37 -4.67
CA GLY A 296 19.37 7.27 -5.31
C GLY A 296 18.81 8.12 -6.45
N THR A 297 17.63 7.77 -6.97
CA THR A 297 16.89 8.53 -7.99
C THR A 297 15.93 9.58 -7.43
N ASP A 298 15.79 9.69 -6.09
CA ASP A 298 15.05 10.82 -5.51
C ASP A 298 15.82 12.13 -5.77
N PHE A 299 15.11 13.18 -6.17
CA PHE A 299 15.68 14.51 -6.37
C PHE A 299 16.40 15.07 -5.12
N ARG A 300 16.10 14.56 -3.92
CA ARG A 300 16.74 14.98 -2.65
C ARG A 300 17.63 13.89 -2.05
N SER A 301 18.09 12.95 -2.87
CA SER A 301 19.02 11.87 -2.51
C SER A 301 20.46 12.33 -2.22
N ASP A 302 20.78 13.62 -2.40
CA ASP A 302 22.14 14.19 -2.35
C ASP A 302 22.95 13.72 -1.12
N ARG A 303 22.32 13.68 0.06
CA ARG A 303 22.94 13.26 1.33
C ARG A 303 23.33 11.78 1.38
N LEU A 304 22.63 10.91 0.65
CA LEU A 304 22.96 9.50 0.55
C LEU A 304 24.20 9.31 -0.33
N TRP A 305 24.21 9.96 -1.51
CA TRP A 305 25.36 9.94 -2.41
C TRP A 305 26.61 10.56 -1.79
N GLU A 306 26.50 11.73 -1.13
CA GLU A 306 27.62 12.33 -0.38
C GLU A 306 28.16 11.37 0.69
N SER A 307 27.28 10.64 1.39
CA SER A 307 27.68 9.66 2.40
C SER A 307 28.45 8.48 1.79
N TYR A 308 28.08 8.04 0.58
CA TYR A 308 28.76 6.96 -0.13
C TYR A 308 30.11 7.41 -0.72
N ILE A 309 30.14 8.57 -1.38
CA ILE A 309 31.35 9.19 -1.96
C ILE A 309 32.42 9.41 -0.88
N ASN A 310 32.03 9.98 0.27
CA ASN A 310 32.95 10.20 1.39
C ASN A 310 33.50 8.88 1.92
N TRP A 311 32.69 7.81 1.95
CA TRP A 311 33.10 6.51 2.45
C TRP A 311 34.09 5.77 1.54
N GLU A 312 33.85 5.73 0.23
CA GLU A 312 34.83 5.17 -0.72
C GLU A 312 36.14 5.99 -0.74
N THR A 313 36.04 7.29 -0.47
CA THR A 313 37.21 8.16 -0.27
C THR A 313 37.95 7.82 1.03
N GLU A 314 37.25 7.53 2.13
CA GLU A 314 37.84 7.00 3.37
C GLU A 314 38.53 5.63 3.13
N GLN A 315 37.93 4.75 2.32
CA GLN A 315 38.54 3.47 1.91
C GLN A 315 39.67 3.62 0.88
N GLN A 316 39.99 4.84 0.43
CA GLN A 316 40.99 5.16 -0.60
C GLN A 316 40.73 4.52 -1.99
N LYS A 317 39.50 4.04 -2.26
CA LYS A 317 39.14 3.38 -3.53
C LYS A 317 38.68 4.40 -4.57
N LEU A 318 39.64 5.20 -5.03
CA LEU A 318 39.40 6.35 -5.91
C LEU A 318 38.70 6.01 -7.25
N ALA A 319 38.84 4.78 -7.75
CA ALA A 319 38.09 4.30 -8.92
C ALA A 319 36.58 4.12 -8.62
N ASN A 320 36.23 3.60 -7.44
CA ASN A 320 34.82 3.52 -7.00
C ASN A 320 34.23 4.92 -6.86
N VAL A 321 34.99 5.86 -6.32
CA VAL A 321 34.59 7.28 -6.21
C VAL A 321 34.24 7.87 -7.58
N THR A 322 35.05 7.61 -8.62
CA THR A 322 34.73 8.04 -9.99
C THR A 322 33.47 7.36 -10.54
N ALA A 323 33.33 6.04 -10.37
CA ALA A 323 32.15 5.32 -10.83
C ALA A 323 30.85 5.79 -10.17
N ILE A 324 30.91 6.23 -8.90
CA ILE A 324 29.78 6.87 -8.21
C ILE A 324 29.50 8.26 -8.78
N TYR A 325 30.54 9.05 -9.08
CA TYR A 325 30.36 10.35 -9.76
C TYR A 325 29.74 10.20 -11.15
N ASP A 326 30.19 9.24 -11.96
CA ASP A 326 29.64 9.02 -13.30
C ASP A 326 28.17 8.61 -13.28
N ARG A 327 27.73 7.92 -12.22
CA ARG A 327 26.30 7.61 -11.97
C ARG A 327 25.51 8.86 -11.55
N ILE A 328 25.93 9.57 -10.50
CA ILE A 328 25.15 10.70 -9.96
C ILE A 328 25.12 11.90 -10.93
N LEU A 329 26.16 12.11 -11.74
CA LEU A 329 26.20 13.21 -12.71
C LEU A 329 25.14 13.07 -13.82
N GLY A 330 24.61 11.88 -14.06
CA GLY A 330 23.45 11.63 -14.93
C GLY A 330 22.08 11.68 -14.23
N ILE A 331 22.02 11.84 -12.90
CA ILE A 331 20.77 11.79 -12.11
C ILE A 331 20.33 13.21 -11.71
N PRO A 332 19.08 13.63 -12.00
CA PRO A 332 18.56 14.92 -11.53
C PRO A 332 18.42 14.99 -10.01
N THR A 333 19.29 15.74 -9.33
CA THR A 333 19.21 16.02 -7.88
C THR A 333 19.20 17.52 -7.57
N GLN A 334 18.90 17.89 -6.32
CA GLN A 334 18.82 19.28 -5.87
C GLN A 334 20.19 19.96 -5.87
N LEU A 335 21.28 19.23 -5.59
CA LEU A 335 22.64 19.76 -5.47
C LEU A 335 23.59 19.26 -6.58
N TYR A 336 23.06 18.85 -7.75
CA TYR A 336 23.80 18.40 -8.93
C TYR A 336 25.07 19.23 -9.25
N SER A 337 24.99 20.56 -9.14
CA SER A 337 26.11 21.50 -9.36
C SER A 337 27.20 21.43 -8.28
N GLN A 338 26.87 21.06 -7.05
CA GLN A 338 27.86 20.82 -5.98
C GLN A 338 28.58 19.48 -6.18
N HIS A 339 27.85 18.43 -6.60
CA HIS A 339 28.44 17.13 -6.91
C HIS A 339 29.45 17.24 -8.05
N PHE A 340 29.11 18.00 -9.10
CA PHE A 340 30.02 18.26 -10.21
C PHE A 340 31.22 19.15 -9.86
N GLN A 341 31.06 20.09 -8.91
CA GLN A 341 32.20 20.83 -8.37
C GLN A 341 33.13 19.92 -7.56
N ARG A 342 32.61 19.04 -6.71
CA ARG A 342 33.42 18.06 -5.98
C ARG A 342 34.08 17.01 -6.89
N PHE A 343 33.43 16.62 -7.99
CA PHE A 343 34.04 15.81 -9.04
C PHE A 343 35.27 16.48 -9.66
N LYS A 344 35.18 17.78 -9.99
CA LYS A 344 36.33 18.56 -10.48
C LYS A 344 37.46 18.62 -9.45
N GLU A 345 37.12 18.78 -8.16
CA GLU A 345 38.10 18.75 -7.07
C GLU A 345 38.76 17.37 -6.88
N HIS A 346 38.01 16.27 -7.01
CA HIS A 346 38.52 14.89 -7.02
C HIS A 346 39.52 14.65 -8.17
N VAL A 347 39.15 15.03 -9.40
CA VAL A 347 40.00 14.89 -10.59
C VAL A 347 41.27 15.74 -10.50
N GLN A 348 41.16 16.98 -9.99
CA GLN A 348 42.31 17.88 -9.81
C GLN A 348 43.24 17.48 -8.65
N SER A 349 42.71 16.81 -7.62
CA SER A 349 43.50 16.37 -6.47
C SER A 349 44.25 15.05 -6.75
N ASN A 350 43.64 14.14 -7.51
CA ASN A 350 44.14 12.77 -7.71
C ASN A 350 44.88 12.58 -9.04
N ASN A 351 45.60 11.46 -9.18
CA ASN A 351 46.23 11.04 -10.43
C ASN A 351 45.25 10.17 -11.24
N PRO A 352 45.01 10.45 -12.55
CA PRO A 352 44.13 9.64 -13.40
C PRO A 352 44.36 8.13 -13.35
N LYS A 353 45.60 7.67 -13.13
CA LYS A 353 45.95 6.23 -13.00
C LYS A 353 45.36 5.52 -11.77
N HIS A 354 44.80 6.25 -10.81
CA HIS A 354 44.21 5.68 -9.60
C HIS A 354 42.68 5.76 -9.58
N PHE A 355 42.08 6.51 -10.51
CA PHE A 355 40.64 6.79 -10.50
C PHE A 355 39.91 6.48 -11.81
N LEU A 356 40.63 6.18 -12.89
CA LEU A 356 40.09 5.64 -14.16
C LEU A 356 40.34 4.13 -14.24
N SER A 357 39.59 3.41 -15.09
CA SER A 357 39.94 2.04 -15.48
C SER A 357 41.17 2.02 -16.39
N GLU A 358 41.87 0.89 -16.51
CA GLU A 358 43.01 0.77 -17.43
C GLU A 358 42.58 1.00 -18.89
N GLU A 359 41.40 0.52 -19.25
CA GLU A 359 40.80 0.66 -20.59
C GLU A 359 40.50 2.13 -20.92
N GLU A 360 39.82 2.85 -20.00
CA GLU A 360 39.52 4.27 -20.18
C GLU A 360 40.80 5.12 -20.17
N PHE A 361 41.75 4.81 -19.28
CA PHE A 361 43.05 5.48 -19.23
C PHE A 361 43.79 5.36 -20.57
N VAL A 362 43.82 4.15 -21.16
CA VAL A 362 44.44 3.90 -22.46
C VAL A 362 43.65 4.56 -23.60
N GLN A 363 42.31 4.52 -23.58
CA GLN A 363 41.48 5.20 -24.58
C GLN A 363 41.74 6.71 -24.59
N LEU A 364 41.67 7.38 -23.43
CA LEU A 364 41.89 8.81 -23.31
C LEU A 364 43.33 9.21 -23.71
N ARG A 365 44.33 8.38 -23.37
CA ARG A 365 45.73 8.55 -23.84
C ARG A 365 45.82 8.46 -25.38
N LEU A 366 45.10 7.52 -26.00
CA LEU A 366 45.04 7.38 -27.46
C LEU A 366 44.27 8.54 -28.13
N GLU A 367 43.18 9.01 -27.54
CA GLU A 367 42.45 10.19 -28.02
C GLU A 367 43.32 11.45 -27.96
N LEU A 368 43.97 11.72 -26.84
CA LEU A 368 44.92 12.83 -26.71
C LEU A 368 46.08 12.74 -27.72
N SER A 369 46.57 11.54 -28.02
CA SER A 369 47.59 11.36 -29.08
C SER A 369 47.05 11.73 -30.47
N LYS A 370 45.83 11.30 -30.81
CA LYS A 370 45.15 11.63 -32.08
C LYS A 370 44.84 13.13 -32.18
N SER A 371 44.38 13.75 -31.10
CA SER A 371 44.11 15.19 -31.04
C SER A 371 45.39 16.01 -31.22
N ASN A 372 46.50 15.64 -30.57
CA ASN A 372 47.79 16.30 -30.76
C ASN A 372 48.31 16.12 -32.20
N LEU A 373 48.21 14.91 -32.77
CA LEU A 373 48.55 14.67 -34.18
C LEU A 373 47.69 15.53 -35.13
N SER A 374 46.38 15.61 -34.90
CA SER A 374 45.48 16.44 -35.70
C SER A 374 45.79 17.93 -35.58
N ALA A 375 46.12 18.41 -34.37
CA ALA A 375 46.48 19.81 -34.12
C ALA A 375 47.83 20.22 -34.74
N MET A 376 48.71 19.27 -35.03
CA MET A 376 49.98 19.51 -35.74
C MET A 376 49.87 19.42 -37.28
N VAL A 377 48.72 18.99 -37.83
CA VAL A 377 48.46 18.96 -39.29
C VAL A 377 47.65 20.20 -39.69
N GLY A 378 48.29 21.38 -39.60
CA GLY A 378 47.70 22.68 -39.91
C GLY A 378 48.30 23.36 -41.14
N GLU A 379 47.51 23.45 -42.22
CA GLU A 379 47.74 24.12 -43.53
C GLU A 379 49.03 23.84 -44.33
N ASP A 380 50.24 23.81 -43.74
CA ASP A 380 51.49 23.54 -44.46
C ASP A 380 51.91 22.06 -44.33
N GLY A 381 51.91 21.35 -45.46
CA GLY A 381 52.01 19.88 -45.55
C GLY A 381 53.39 19.25 -45.33
N GLU A 382 54.24 19.77 -44.44
CA GLU A 382 55.51 19.14 -44.06
C GLU A 382 55.40 18.36 -42.74
N ALA A 383 55.18 17.04 -42.84
CA ALA A 383 55.15 16.13 -41.70
C ALA A 383 56.52 15.99 -41.04
N SER A 384 56.81 16.81 -40.02
CA SER A 384 58.01 16.70 -39.20
C SER A 384 57.92 15.50 -38.23
N VAL A 385 58.59 14.40 -38.58
CA VAL A 385 58.53 13.15 -37.80
C VAL A 385 59.37 13.25 -36.53
N ALA A 386 58.68 13.55 -35.42
CA ALA A 386 59.16 13.34 -34.05
C ALA A 386 58.22 12.36 -33.34
N GLN A 387 58.25 11.09 -33.74
CA GLN A 387 57.56 10.01 -33.02
C GLN A 387 58.24 9.75 -31.67
N GLU A 388 57.80 10.45 -30.63
CA GLU A 388 57.62 9.83 -29.32
C GLU A 388 56.18 9.34 -29.26
N GLU A 389 55.97 8.08 -29.64
CA GLU A 389 54.71 7.39 -29.37
C GLU A 389 54.51 7.34 -27.84
N LEU A 390 53.36 7.80 -27.35
CA LEU A 390 53.00 7.61 -25.94
C LEU A 390 53.00 6.09 -25.67
N PRO A 391 53.65 5.61 -24.59
CA PRO A 391 53.88 4.18 -24.39
C PRO A 391 52.55 3.43 -24.34
N PRO A 392 52.35 2.40 -25.19
CA PRO A 392 51.09 1.64 -25.23
C PRO A 392 50.82 0.96 -23.88
N GLY A 393 49.67 1.26 -23.27
CA GLY A 393 49.27 0.74 -21.96
C GLY A 393 49.35 1.79 -20.84
N THR A 394 49.48 1.33 -19.59
CA THR A 394 49.42 2.14 -18.37
C THR A 394 50.79 2.65 -17.88
N GLU A 395 51.87 2.47 -18.66
CA GLU A 395 53.22 2.88 -18.26
C GLU A 395 53.36 4.41 -18.08
N ASP A 396 54.37 4.81 -17.31
CA ASP A 396 54.72 6.20 -17.05
C ASP A 396 55.61 6.79 -18.14
N LEU A 397 55.37 8.05 -18.53
CA LEU A 397 56.35 8.80 -19.33
C LEU A 397 57.67 8.96 -18.56
N VAL A 398 58.77 8.65 -19.26
CA VAL A 398 60.15 8.68 -18.72
C VAL A 398 60.59 10.11 -18.39
N ASP A 399 60.13 11.09 -19.17
CA ASP A 399 60.33 12.52 -18.91
C ASP A 399 59.31 13.03 -17.87
N PRO A 400 59.75 13.50 -16.69
CA PRO A 400 58.86 14.03 -15.66
C PRO A 400 58.04 15.25 -16.11
N ALA A 401 58.57 16.09 -17.02
CA ALA A 401 57.84 17.26 -17.50
C ALA A 401 56.68 16.84 -18.42
N LYS A 402 56.94 15.91 -19.35
CA LYS A 402 55.89 15.36 -20.24
C LYS A 402 54.84 14.60 -19.45
N ARG A 403 55.23 13.87 -18.40
CA ARG A 403 54.31 13.20 -17.47
C ARG A 403 53.35 14.18 -16.79
N VAL A 404 53.83 15.33 -16.31
CA VAL A 404 52.98 16.36 -15.70
C VAL A 404 51.99 16.94 -16.73
N THR A 405 52.44 17.24 -17.94
CA THR A 405 51.53 17.72 -19.00
C THR A 405 50.51 16.67 -19.46
N GLU A 406 50.89 15.38 -19.49
CA GLU A 406 49.97 14.29 -19.79
C GLU A 406 48.88 14.18 -18.71
N ILE A 407 49.27 14.15 -17.42
CA ILE A 407 48.34 14.09 -16.29
C ILE A 407 47.33 15.24 -16.34
N GLU A 408 47.78 16.46 -16.61
CA GLU A 408 46.89 17.63 -16.64
C GLU A 408 45.98 17.65 -17.88
N ASN A 409 46.50 17.23 -19.04
CA ASN A 409 45.68 17.05 -20.25
C ASN A 409 44.61 15.97 -20.06
N MET A 410 44.93 14.86 -19.37
CA MET A 410 43.97 13.81 -19.04
C MET A 410 42.90 14.31 -18.06
N ARG A 411 43.29 15.04 -17.01
CA ARG A 411 42.34 15.69 -16.07
C ARG A 411 41.38 16.63 -16.81
N HIS A 412 41.90 17.47 -17.69
CA HIS A 412 41.09 18.33 -18.55
C HIS A 412 40.11 17.52 -19.42
N LYS A 413 40.57 16.44 -20.08
CA LYS A 413 39.72 15.61 -20.94
C LYS A 413 38.63 14.87 -20.16
N VAL A 414 38.95 14.33 -18.97
CA VAL A 414 37.96 13.71 -18.07
C VAL A 414 36.88 14.73 -17.66
N ILE A 415 37.28 15.94 -17.28
CA ILE A 415 36.34 17.01 -16.91
C ILE A 415 35.49 17.45 -18.11
N GLU A 416 36.06 17.52 -19.32
CA GLU A 416 35.33 17.84 -20.56
C GLU A 416 34.24 16.81 -20.87
N VAL A 417 34.56 15.51 -20.86
CA VAL A 417 33.58 14.44 -21.14
C VAL A 417 32.43 14.45 -20.12
N ARG A 418 32.72 14.60 -18.83
CA ARG A 418 31.67 14.66 -17.79
C ARG A 418 30.92 16.01 -17.75
N GLN A 419 31.47 17.08 -18.34
CA GLN A 419 30.77 18.37 -18.50
C GLN A 419 29.59 18.25 -19.45
N GLU A 420 29.65 17.39 -20.48
CA GLU A 420 28.51 17.17 -21.40
C GLU A 420 27.35 16.45 -20.69
N VAL A 421 27.65 15.39 -19.93
CA VAL A 421 26.67 14.69 -19.08
C VAL A 421 26.03 15.64 -18.06
N PHE A 422 26.86 16.46 -17.39
CA PHE A 422 26.37 17.49 -16.47
C PHE A 422 25.44 18.50 -17.15
N ASN A 423 25.78 18.99 -18.35
CA ASN A 423 24.95 19.96 -19.09
C ASN A 423 23.58 19.36 -19.46
N HIS A 424 23.53 18.07 -19.82
CA HIS A 424 22.27 17.37 -20.07
C HIS A 424 21.44 17.25 -18.79
N ASN A 425 22.06 16.83 -17.68
CA ASN A 425 21.39 16.72 -16.38
C ASN A 425 20.89 18.08 -15.86
N GLU A 426 21.65 19.17 -16.03
CA GLU A 426 21.22 20.54 -15.71
C GLU A 426 19.92 20.92 -16.43
N HIS A 427 19.76 20.51 -17.70
CA HIS A 427 18.52 20.70 -18.46
C HIS A 427 17.36 19.86 -17.90
N GLU A 428 17.59 18.59 -17.55
CA GLU A 428 16.58 17.72 -16.95
C GLU A 428 16.17 18.12 -15.53
N VAL A 429 17.09 18.70 -14.74
CA VAL A 429 16.81 19.38 -13.47
C VAL A 429 15.97 20.63 -13.71
N SER A 430 16.35 21.46 -14.68
CA SER A 430 15.66 22.73 -14.99
C SER A 430 14.18 22.53 -15.33
N LYS A 431 13.85 21.49 -16.11
CA LYS A 431 12.47 21.07 -16.42
C LYS A 431 11.62 20.80 -15.17
N ARG A 432 12.24 20.30 -14.10
CA ARG A 432 11.56 19.72 -12.92
C ARG A 432 11.64 20.58 -11.66
N TRP A 433 12.56 21.54 -11.63
CA TRP A 433 12.85 22.40 -10.48
C TRP A 433 11.60 23.06 -9.87
N ALA A 434 10.67 23.54 -10.70
CA ALA A 434 9.44 24.17 -10.24
C ALA A 434 8.52 23.19 -9.46
N PHE A 435 8.39 21.95 -9.94
CA PHE A 435 7.61 20.92 -9.28
C PHE A 435 8.27 20.42 -7.99
N GLU A 436 9.59 20.21 -8.02
CA GLU A 436 10.36 19.74 -6.86
C GLU A 436 10.45 20.80 -5.75
N ASP A 437 10.53 22.10 -6.07
CA ASP A 437 10.36 23.16 -5.06
C ASP A 437 8.91 23.19 -4.53
N GLY A 438 7.91 23.00 -5.39
CA GLY A 438 6.50 22.95 -5.01
C GLY A 438 6.15 21.89 -3.95
N ILE A 439 6.96 20.82 -3.85
CA ILE A 439 6.85 19.80 -2.80
C ILE A 439 7.41 20.33 -1.47
N LYS A 440 6.57 21.00 -0.67
CA LYS A 440 6.97 21.52 0.66
C LYS A 440 6.98 20.44 1.75
N ARG A 441 6.29 19.30 1.57
CA ARG A 441 6.36 18.12 2.46
C ARG A 441 6.50 16.81 1.67
N PRO A 442 7.71 16.28 1.47
CA PRO A 442 7.94 15.02 0.73
C PRO A 442 7.65 13.75 1.56
N TYR A 443 7.53 13.88 2.89
CA TYR A 443 7.32 12.75 3.81
C TYR A 443 5.85 12.60 4.25
N PHE A 444 5.49 11.38 4.66
CA PHE A 444 4.17 11.06 5.18
C PHE A 444 3.87 11.80 6.50
N HIS A 445 2.68 12.39 6.61
CA HIS A 445 2.11 12.83 7.88
C HIS A 445 0.58 12.90 7.76
N VAL A 446 -0.14 12.42 8.77
CA VAL A 446 -1.61 12.36 8.85
C VAL A 446 -2.30 13.73 8.71
N LYS A 447 -1.61 14.86 8.97
CA LYS A 447 -2.15 16.19 8.64
C LYS A 447 -2.32 16.32 7.13
N ALA A 448 -3.51 16.74 6.69
CA ALA A 448 -3.82 16.98 5.29
C ALA A 448 -2.81 17.94 4.63
N LEU A 449 -2.40 17.61 3.41
CA LEU A 449 -1.71 18.52 2.49
C LEU A 449 -2.67 19.59 1.98
N GLU A 450 -2.10 20.74 1.64
CA GLU A 450 -2.81 21.83 0.97
C GLU A 450 -3.16 21.45 -0.47
N LYS A 451 -4.29 21.98 -0.98
CA LYS A 451 -4.72 21.73 -2.37
C LYS A 451 -3.68 22.17 -3.41
N THR A 452 -2.89 23.19 -3.11
CA THR A 452 -1.73 23.63 -3.90
C THR A 452 -0.70 22.50 -4.10
N GLN A 453 -0.30 21.83 -3.03
CA GLN A 453 0.65 20.71 -3.08
C GLN A 453 0.04 19.47 -3.75
N LEU A 454 -1.25 19.21 -3.54
CA LEU A 454 -1.96 18.12 -4.24
C LEU A 454 -2.10 18.37 -5.75
N ASN A 455 -2.27 19.63 -6.16
CA ASN A 455 -2.24 20.02 -7.57
C ASN A 455 -0.83 19.84 -8.16
N ASN A 456 0.20 20.36 -7.49
CA ASN A 456 1.61 20.23 -7.89
C ASN A 456 2.02 18.76 -8.11
N TRP A 457 1.63 17.85 -7.21
CA TRP A 457 1.87 16.41 -7.38
C TRP A 457 1.16 15.82 -8.61
N LYS A 458 -0.06 16.26 -8.94
CA LYS A 458 -0.78 15.80 -10.14
C LYS A 458 -0.11 16.31 -11.41
N GLU A 459 0.17 17.61 -11.45
CA GLU A 459 0.77 18.30 -12.59
C GLU A 459 2.19 17.74 -12.87
N TYR A 460 2.96 17.40 -11.84
CA TYR A 460 4.27 16.74 -12.00
C TYR A 460 4.16 15.27 -12.45
N LEU A 461 3.19 14.51 -11.92
CA LEU A 461 2.93 13.14 -12.39
C LEU A 461 2.47 13.13 -13.86
N ASP A 462 1.57 14.03 -14.24
CA ASP A 462 1.13 14.18 -15.63
C ASP A 462 2.30 14.60 -16.56
N PHE A 463 3.20 15.48 -16.09
CA PHE A 463 4.42 15.84 -16.83
C PHE A 463 5.35 14.64 -17.08
N GLU A 464 5.70 13.84 -16.06
CA GLU A 464 6.56 12.67 -16.26
C GLU A 464 5.85 11.56 -17.06
N ILE A 465 4.52 11.40 -16.96
CA ILE A 465 3.76 10.45 -17.78
C ILE A 465 3.84 10.78 -19.27
N GLU A 466 3.93 12.07 -19.63
CA GLU A 466 4.04 12.54 -21.02
C GLU A 466 5.50 12.66 -21.52
N ASN A 467 6.48 12.92 -20.63
CA ASN A 467 7.84 13.34 -21.02
C ASN A 467 8.98 12.52 -20.37
N GLY A 468 8.69 11.71 -19.36
CA GLY A 468 9.67 10.92 -18.61
C GLY A 468 9.77 9.47 -19.09
N THR A 469 10.77 8.74 -18.58
CA THR A 469 10.84 7.29 -18.81
C THR A 469 9.86 6.55 -17.89
N PRO A 470 9.29 5.42 -18.34
CA PRO A 470 9.11 4.23 -17.55
C PRO A 470 9.16 4.23 -16.02
N GLU A 471 10.31 3.71 -15.62
CA GLU A 471 10.97 3.69 -14.33
C GLU A 471 10.83 5.01 -13.57
N ARG A 472 11.05 6.16 -14.22
CA ARG A 472 10.98 7.47 -13.58
C ARG A 472 9.56 7.83 -13.16
N VAL A 473 8.56 7.44 -13.94
CA VAL A 473 7.13 7.59 -13.59
C VAL A 473 6.77 6.69 -12.40
N VAL A 474 7.22 5.43 -12.39
CA VAL A 474 7.02 4.49 -11.26
C VAL A 474 7.64 5.04 -9.97
N VAL A 475 8.90 5.49 -10.03
CA VAL A 475 9.58 6.15 -8.89
C VAL A 475 8.81 7.39 -8.42
N LEU A 476 8.37 8.27 -9.32
CA LEU A 476 7.62 9.46 -8.91
C LEU A 476 6.25 9.10 -8.28
N PHE A 477 5.57 8.06 -8.76
CA PHE A 477 4.35 7.56 -8.13
C PHE A 477 4.59 7.07 -6.71
N GLU A 478 5.60 6.24 -6.46
CA GLU A 478 5.89 5.76 -5.09
C GLU A 478 6.35 6.92 -4.17
N ARG A 479 7.17 7.86 -4.65
CA ARG A 479 7.51 9.11 -3.93
C ARG A 479 6.24 9.91 -3.57
N CYS A 480 5.33 10.09 -4.54
CA CYS A 480 4.07 10.78 -4.32
C CYS A 480 3.21 10.06 -3.28
N LEU A 481 3.10 8.74 -3.37
CA LEU A 481 2.28 7.93 -2.46
C LEU A 481 2.83 7.93 -1.03
N ILE A 482 4.13 8.13 -0.80
CA ILE A 482 4.65 8.40 0.56
C ILE A 482 4.03 9.68 1.14
N ALA A 483 4.10 10.82 0.43
CA ALA A 483 3.53 12.08 0.89
C ALA A 483 1.98 12.07 0.94
N CYS A 484 1.35 11.35 -0.01
CA CYS A 484 -0.07 11.40 -0.33
C CYS A 484 -0.85 10.12 -0.01
N ALA A 485 -0.35 9.21 0.83
CA ALA A 485 -0.98 7.90 1.11
C ALA A 485 -2.46 7.95 1.53
N LEU A 486 -2.94 9.05 2.12
CA LEU A 486 -4.35 9.22 2.54
C LEU A 486 -5.31 9.67 1.42
N TYR A 487 -4.81 9.86 0.19
CA TYR A 487 -5.56 10.43 -0.94
C TYR A 487 -5.83 9.37 -2.03
N GLU A 488 -7.03 8.79 -2.03
CA GLU A 488 -7.46 7.70 -2.94
C GLU A 488 -7.31 8.02 -4.44
N GLU A 489 -7.28 9.29 -4.81
CA GLU A 489 -7.10 9.75 -6.20
C GLU A 489 -5.71 9.42 -6.77
N PHE A 490 -4.64 9.45 -5.97
CA PHE A 490 -3.28 9.14 -6.45
C PHE A 490 -3.08 7.64 -6.64
N TRP A 491 -3.53 6.82 -5.68
CA TRP A 491 -3.57 5.36 -5.82
C TRP A 491 -4.37 4.93 -7.06
N THR A 492 -5.52 5.58 -7.30
CA THR A 492 -6.36 5.32 -8.48
C THR A 492 -5.70 5.78 -9.79
N LYS A 493 -4.91 6.86 -9.77
CA LYS A 493 -4.13 7.31 -10.94
C LYS A 493 -2.98 6.34 -11.24
N TYR A 494 -2.29 5.84 -10.22
CA TYR A 494 -1.18 4.88 -10.36
C TYR A 494 -1.65 3.51 -10.84
N ALA A 495 -2.74 2.98 -10.28
CA ALA A 495 -3.35 1.73 -10.76
C ALA A 495 -3.70 1.83 -12.26
N LYS A 496 -4.31 2.94 -12.70
CA LYS A 496 -4.62 3.18 -14.12
C LYS A 496 -3.41 3.36 -15.03
N TYR A 497 -2.28 3.82 -14.49
CA TYR A 497 -1.03 3.84 -15.24
C TYR A 497 -0.52 2.40 -15.44
N LEU A 498 -0.52 1.58 -14.39
CA LEU A 498 -0.08 0.18 -14.45
C LEU A 498 -1.04 -0.76 -15.21
N GLU A 499 -2.31 -0.38 -15.42
CA GLU A 499 -3.30 -1.16 -16.19
C GLU A 499 -2.84 -1.52 -17.62
N GLY A 500 -1.95 -0.73 -18.23
CA GLY A 500 -1.36 -1.03 -19.55
C GLY A 500 -0.10 -1.90 -19.51
N TYR A 501 0.46 -2.15 -18.32
CA TYR A 501 1.81 -2.71 -18.16
C TYR A 501 1.85 -4.00 -17.35
N SER A 502 1.28 -4.05 -16.14
CA SER A 502 1.39 -5.21 -15.25
C SER A 502 0.15 -5.39 -14.39
N THR A 503 -0.53 -6.52 -14.55
CA THR A 503 -1.72 -6.86 -13.75
C THR A 503 -1.39 -7.09 -12.27
N ASP A 504 -0.24 -7.69 -11.97
CA ASP A 504 0.20 -7.88 -10.58
C ASP A 504 0.74 -6.59 -9.95
N GLY A 505 1.29 -5.68 -10.76
CA GLY A 505 1.54 -4.29 -10.34
C GLY A 505 0.24 -3.60 -9.87
N VAL A 506 -0.82 -3.64 -10.69
CA VAL A 506 -2.14 -3.08 -10.33
C VAL A 506 -2.71 -3.73 -9.06
N ARG A 507 -2.64 -5.06 -8.96
CA ARG A 507 -3.08 -5.83 -7.79
C ARG A 507 -2.31 -5.42 -6.53
N HIS A 508 -0.98 -5.29 -6.62
CA HIS A 508 -0.14 -4.83 -5.51
C HIS A 508 -0.54 -3.42 -5.06
N VAL A 509 -0.70 -2.49 -6.00
CA VAL A 509 -1.11 -1.09 -5.71
C VAL A 509 -2.47 -1.04 -5.02
N TYR A 510 -3.47 -1.78 -5.51
CA TYR A 510 -4.77 -1.84 -4.84
C TYR A 510 -4.69 -2.49 -3.46
N LYS A 511 -3.98 -3.61 -3.30
CA LYS A 511 -3.79 -4.28 -2.00
C LYS A 511 -3.14 -3.33 -0.98
N LYS A 512 -2.00 -2.73 -1.35
CA LYS A 512 -1.26 -1.72 -0.56
C LYS A 512 -2.15 -0.54 -0.17
N ALA A 513 -2.92 0.02 -1.10
CA ALA A 513 -3.87 1.08 -0.82
C ALA A 513 -4.98 0.64 0.14
N CYS A 514 -5.63 -0.49 -0.12
CA CYS A 514 -6.86 -0.92 0.55
C CYS A 514 -6.63 -1.57 1.91
N THR A 515 -5.56 -2.35 2.12
CA THR A 515 -5.33 -3.05 3.40
C THR A 515 -4.57 -2.19 4.42
N ILE A 516 -3.61 -1.37 3.96
CA ILE A 516 -2.74 -0.59 4.86
C ILE A 516 -3.30 0.83 5.07
N HIS A 517 -3.45 1.61 4.00
CA HIS A 517 -3.64 3.05 4.12
C HIS A 517 -5.11 3.49 4.14
N LEU A 518 -5.98 2.87 3.34
CA LEU A 518 -7.35 3.30 3.06
C LEU A 518 -8.43 2.22 3.37
N PRO A 519 -8.39 1.48 4.50
CA PRO A 519 -9.33 0.37 4.77
C PRO A 519 -10.81 0.79 4.86
N LYS A 520 -11.10 2.04 5.22
CA LYS A 520 -12.48 2.57 5.33
C LYS A 520 -12.95 3.38 4.12
N LYS A 521 -12.24 3.36 2.99
CA LYS A 521 -12.58 4.13 1.78
C LYS A 521 -13.31 3.25 0.76
N PRO A 522 -14.65 3.33 0.62
CA PRO A 522 -15.39 2.40 -0.22
C PRO A 522 -15.05 2.53 -1.72
N THR A 523 -14.74 3.74 -2.21
CA THR A 523 -14.50 4.00 -3.63
C THR A 523 -13.40 3.11 -4.21
N ILE A 524 -12.23 3.09 -3.57
CA ILE A 524 -11.06 2.35 -4.06
C ILE A 524 -11.20 0.83 -3.89
N HIS A 525 -11.84 0.36 -2.81
CA HIS A 525 -12.17 -1.07 -2.64
C HIS A 525 -13.20 -1.56 -3.69
N LEU A 526 -14.16 -0.73 -4.09
CA LEU A 526 -15.11 -1.04 -5.17
C LEU A 526 -14.47 -1.00 -6.58
N LEU A 527 -13.30 -0.37 -6.73
CA LEU A 527 -12.47 -0.46 -7.93
C LEU A 527 -11.61 -1.73 -7.90
N TRP A 528 -10.92 -2.03 -6.79
CA TRP A 528 -10.15 -3.26 -6.62
C TRP A 528 -11.00 -4.52 -6.86
N ALA A 529 -12.18 -4.61 -6.23
CA ALA A 529 -13.08 -5.74 -6.45
C ALA A 529 -13.68 -5.80 -7.88
N ALA A 530 -13.66 -4.69 -8.63
CA ALA A 530 -14.03 -4.70 -10.06
C ALA A 530 -12.86 -5.16 -10.94
N PHE A 531 -11.64 -4.78 -10.59
CA PHE A 531 -10.41 -5.24 -11.22
C PHE A 531 -10.23 -6.75 -11.05
N GLU A 532 -10.34 -7.29 -9.83
CA GLU A 532 -10.22 -8.75 -9.62
C GLU A 532 -11.34 -9.52 -10.34
N GLU A 533 -12.58 -8.99 -10.37
CA GLU A 533 -13.66 -9.56 -11.18
C GLU A 533 -13.34 -9.54 -12.69
N GLN A 534 -12.66 -8.49 -13.20
CA GLN A 534 -12.23 -8.40 -14.59
C GLN A 534 -11.06 -9.34 -14.92
N GLN A 535 -10.16 -9.62 -13.97
CA GLN A 535 -9.10 -10.63 -14.11
C GLN A 535 -9.60 -12.08 -13.92
N GLY A 536 -10.87 -12.27 -13.53
CA GLY A 536 -11.46 -13.59 -13.26
C GLY A 536 -11.28 -14.10 -11.82
N SER A 537 -10.60 -13.35 -10.95
CA SER A 537 -10.42 -13.65 -9.51
C SER A 537 -11.69 -13.32 -8.71
N VAL A 538 -12.80 -14.00 -9.02
CA VAL A 538 -14.13 -13.72 -8.45
C VAL A 538 -14.16 -13.89 -6.93
N ASP A 539 -13.46 -14.88 -6.37
CA ASP A 539 -13.45 -15.14 -4.92
C ASP A 539 -12.64 -14.10 -4.13
N GLU A 540 -11.58 -13.53 -4.71
CA GLU A 540 -10.93 -12.33 -4.16
C GLU A 540 -11.89 -11.14 -4.17
N ALA A 541 -12.61 -10.90 -5.28
CA ALA A 541 -13.64 -9.87 -5.35
C ALA A 541 -14.76 -10.07 -4.29
N ARG A 542 -15.13 -11.31 -3.96
CA ARG A 542 -16.03 -11.63 -2.82
C ARG A 542 -15.39 -11.27 -1.48
N GLY A 543 -14.15 -11.68 -1.26
CA GLY A 543 -13.38 -11.43 -0.03
C GLY A 543 -13.24 -9.93 0.26
N ILE A 544 -12.80 -9.15 -0.73
CA ILE A 544 -12.64 -7.69 -0.66
C ILE A 544 -13.96 -7.02 -0.26
N LEU A 545 -15.07 -7.35 -0.94
CA LEU A 545 -16.36 -6.72 -0.65
C LEU A 545 -16.96 -7.14 0.70
N LYS A 546 -16.70 -8.38 1.15
CA LYS A 546 -17.10 -8.88 2.47
C LYS A 546 -16.31 -8.19 3.58
N SER A 547 -15.01 -8.00 3.39
CA SER A 547 -14.13 -7.24 4.29
C SER A 547 -14.56 -5.76 4.40
N LEU A 548 -14.79 -5.12 3.25
CA LEU A 548 -15.26 -3.72 3.20
C LEU A 548 -16.60 -3.53 3.91
N GLU A 549 -17.54 -4.49 3.78
CA GLU A 549 -18.83 -4.40 4.47
C GLU A 549 -18.70 -4.58 6.00
N ALA A 550 -17.77 -5.41 6.46
CA ALA A 550 -17.45 -5.53 7.89
C ALA A 550 -16.76 -4.27 8.44
N GLY A 551 -15.85 -3.66 7.67
CA GLY A 551 -15.13 -2.44 8.05
C GLY A 551 -15.96 -1.15 7.95
N VAL A 552 -16.97 -1.10 7.07
CA VAL A 552 -17.84 0.08 6.86
C VAL A 552 -19.32 -0.32 6.73
N PRO A 553 -19.95 -0.81 7.83
CA PRO A 553 -21.31 -1.34 7.79
C PRO A 553 -22.38 -0.28 7.51
N GLY A 554 -23.41 -0.65 6.75
CA GLY A 554 -24.54 0.23 6.37
C GLY A 554 -24.35 1.00 5.06
N LEU A 555 -23.29 0.73 4.29
CA LEU A 555 -23.14 1.24 2.93
C LEU A 555 -23.89 0.36 1.91
N ALA A 556 -25.08 0.81 1.50
CA ALA A 556 -25.91 0.12 0.53
C ALA A 556 -25.20 -0.09 -0.82
N MET A 557 -24.28 0.80 -1.21
CA MET A 557 -23.43 0.63 -2.40
C MET A 557 -22.56 -0.64 -2.36
N VAL A 558 -22.09 -1.07 -1.17
CA VAL A 558 -21.26 -2.26 -0.99
C VAL A 558 -22.11 -3.52 -1.08
N ARG A 559 -23.20 -3.59 -0.29
CA ARG A 559 -24.16 -4.71 -0.34
C ARG A 559 -24.73 -4.92 -1.75
N LEU A 560 -25.05 -3.84 -2.47
CA LEU A 560 -25.51 -3.92 -3.87
C LEU A 560 -24.42 -4.32 -4.87
N ARG A 561 -23.13 -4.07 -4.58
CA ARG A 561 -22.03 -4.64 -5.39
C ARG A 561 -21.91 -6.14 -5.16
N ARG A 562 -21.92 -6.63 -3.91
CA ARG A 562 -21.91 -8.07 -3.58
C ARG A 562 -23.05 -8.81 -4.29
N VAL A 563 -24.28 -8.34 -4.14
CA VAL A 563 -25.47 -8.88 -4.82
C VAL A 563 -25.34 -8.85 -6.35
N SER A 564 -24.62 -7.87 -6.91
CA SER A 564 -24.41 -7.78 -8.36
C SER A 564 -23.27 -8.66 -8.88
N LEU A 565 -22.26 -8.96 -8.06
CA LEU A 565 -21.22 -9.94 -8.32
C LEU A 565 -21.85 -11.33 -8.42
N GLU A 566 -22.53 -11.78 -7.37
CA GLU A 566 -23.18 -13.11 -7.36
C GLU A 566 -24.19 -13.29 -8.49
N ARG A 567 -25.00 -12.26 -8.78
CA ARG A 567 -25.95 -12.29 -9.91
C ARG A 567 -25.26 -12.45 -11.28
N ARG A 568 -24.07 -11.88 -11.49
CA ARG A 568 -23.33 -12.04 -12.77
C ARG A 568 -22.74 -13.43 -12.90
N HIS A 569 -22.26 -14.02 -11.81
CA HIS A 569 -21.66 -15.36 -11.78
C HIS A 569 -22.68 -16.51 -11.54
N GLY A 570 -23.99 -16.22 -11.65
CA GLY A 570 -25.06 -17.23 -11.60
C GLY A 570 -25.54 -17.62 -10.20
N ASN A 571 -24.90 -17.12 -9.13
CA ASN A 571 -25.24 -17.40 -7.73
C ASN A 571 -26.50 -16.65 -7.27
N MET A 572 -27.64 -16.99 -7.88
CA MET A 572 -28.94 -16.34 -7.64
C MET A 572 -29.50 -16.57 -6.23
N GLU A 573 -29.07 -17.64 -5.55
CA GLU A 573 -29.48 -17.96 -4.18
C GLU A 573 -28.75 -17.05 -3.18
N GLU A 574 -27.42 -16.92 -3.28
CA GLU A 574 -26.65 -15.99 -2.45
C GLU A 574 -27.07 -14.53 -2.72
N ALA A 575 -27.35 -14.17 -3.98
CA ALA A 575 -27.92 -12.85 -4.32
C ALA A 575 -29.32 -12.61 -3.71
N GLU A 576 -30.10 -13.66 -3.41
CA GLU A 576 -31.34 -13.58 -2.64
C GLU A 576 -31.05 -13.47 -1.13
N THR A 577 -30.19 -14.34 -0.57
CA THR A 577 -29.77 -14.35 0.84
C THR A 577 -29.22 -12.99 1.28
N LEU A 578 -28.26 -12.43 0.54
CA LEU A 578 -27.63 -11.14 0.86
C LEU A 578 -28.64 -9.98 0.89
N LEU A 579 -29.71 -10.03 0.11
CA LEU A 579 -30.78 -9.03 0.19
C LEU A 579 -31.76 -9.29 1.33
N ARG A 580 -32.01 -10.55 1.71
CA ARG A 580 -32.83 -10.90 2.89
C ARG A 580 -32.15 -10.45 4.18
N GLU A 581 -30.89 -10.80 4.37
CA GLU A 581 -30.05 -10.30 5.47
C GLU A 581 -30.13 -8.78 5.59
N ALA A 582 -30.00 -8.05 4.48
CA ALA A 582 -30.00 -6.58 4.49
C ALA A 582 -31.37 -5.96 4.82
N ILE A 583 -32.48 -6.68 4.59
CA ILE A 583 -33.82 -6.29 5.04
C ILE A 583 -33.97 -6.55 6.55
N GLU A 584 -33.38 -7.62 7.06
CA GLU A 584 -33.47 -8.05 8.46
C GLU A 584 -32.51 -7.27 9.38
N SER A 585 -31.33 -6.89 8.90
CA SER A 585 -30.33 -6.07 9.60
C SER A 585 -30.52 -4.56 9.44
N ALA A 586 -31.59 -4.12 8.77
CA ALA A 586 -31.85 -2.71 8.48
C ALA A 586 -32.11 -1.91 9.77
N LYS A 587 -31.47 -0.75 9.91
CA LYS A 587 -31.58 0.09 11.12
C LYS A 587 -32.88 0.91 11.17
N ASN A 588 -33.60 1.01 10.05
CA ASN A 588 -34.83 1.79 9.92
C ASN A 588 -35.77 1.23 8.83
N PRO A 589 -37.08 1.48 8.89
CA PRO A 589 -38.03 0.94 7.92
C PRO A 589 -37.75 1.35 6.46
N SER A 590 -37.28 2.58 6.22
CA SER A 590 -36.98 3.08 4.86
C SER A 590 -35.82 2.30 4.20
N GLU A 591 -34.83 1.89 4.98
CA GLU A 591 -33.72 1.02 4.56
C GLU A 591 -34.21 -0.41 4.25
N ALA A 592 -35.05 -1.00 5.11
CA ALA A 592 -35.67 -2.30 4.84
C ALA A 592 -36.53 -2.26 3.56
N SER A 593 -37.35 -1.21 3.41
CA SER A 593 -38.15 -0.93 2.21
C SER A 593 -37.28 -0.76 0.95
N PHE A 594 -36.10 -0.13 1.06
CA PHE A 594 -35.16 -0.01 -0.05
C PHE A 594 -34.63 -1.37 -0.51
N TYR A 595 -34.16 -2.22 0.41
CA TYR A 595 -33.67 -3.56 0.05
C TYR A 595 -34.80 -4.48 -0.45
N ALA A 596 -36.02 -4.36 0.09
CA ALA A 596 -37.21 -5.08 -0.41
C ALA A 596 -37.59 -4.69 -1.86
N VAL A 597 -37.44 -3.42 -2.24
CA VAL A 597 -37.58 -2.97 -3.64
C VAL A 597 -36.49 -3.58 -4.54
N LYS A 598 -35.27 -3.77 -4.03
CA LYS A 598 -34.18 -4.41 -4.79
C LYS A 598 -34.42 -5.92 -4.97
N LEU A 599 -34.90 -6.59 -3.92
CA LEU A 599 -35.21 -8.04 -3.94
C LEU A 599 -36.40 -8.36 -4.84
N SER A 600 -37.49 -7.60 -4.76
CA SER A 600 -38.64 -7.77 -5.67
C SER A 600 -38.28 -7.48 -7.12
N ARG A 601 -37.40 -6.50 -7.41
CA ARG A 601 -36.87 -6.28 -8.76
C ARG A 601 -35.97 -7.42 -9.26
N LEU A 602 -35.16 -8.04 -8.40
CA LEU A 602 -34.38 -9.24 -8.73
C LEU A 602 -35.33 -10.40 -9.13
N PHE A 603 -36.36 -10.65 -8.33
CA PHE A 603 -37.36 -11.68 -8.63
C PHE A 603 -38.16 -11.39 -9.91
N MET A 604 -38.66 -10.16 -10.10
CA MET A 604 -39.45 -9.79 -11.27
C MET A 604 -38.62 -9.79 -12.56
N LYS A 605 -37.51 -9.04 -12.60
CA LYS A 605 -36.79 -8.80 -13.86
C LYS A 605 -35.80 -9.92 -14.21
N VAL A 606 -35.21 -10.61 -13.21
CA VAL A 606 -34.18 -11.65 -13.41
C VAL A 606 -34.76 -13.05 -13.26
N GLN A 607 -35.25 -13.45 -12.07
CA GLN A 607 -35.81 -14.79 -11.84
C GLN A 607 -37.20 -15.01 -12.49
N LYS A 608 -37.80 -13.98 -13.10
CA LYS A 608 -39.16 -13.97 -13.69
C LYS A 608 -40.29 -14.42 -12.75
N SER A 609 -40.06 -14.37 -11.44
CA SER A 609 -40.98 -14.85 -10.41
C SER A 609 -41.84 -13.71 -9.85
N LEU A 610 -42.93 -13.40 -10.56
CA LEU A 610 -43.89 -12.37 -10.13
C LEU A 610 -44.51 -12.66 -8.76
N SER A 611 -44.76 -13.93 -8.43
CA SER A 611 -45.32 -14.34 -7.13
C SER A 611 -44.36 -14.10 -5.97
N LYS A 612 -43.07 -14.46 -6.08
CA LYS A 612 -42.05 -14.10 -5.09
C LYS A 612 -41.93 -12.57 -4.95
N ALA A 613 -41.92 -11.85 -6.07
CA ALA A 613 -41.77 -10.40 -6.10
C ALA A 613 -42.95 -9.67 -5.42
N ARG A 614 -44.19 -10.09 -5.71
CA ARG A 614 -45.42 -9.57 -5.10
C ARG A 614 -45.43 -9.85 -3.59
N LYS A 615 -45.06 -11.07 -3.18
CA LYS A 615 -44.96 -11.45 -1.76
C LYS A 615 -44.03 -10.52 -0.97
N VAL A 616 -42.79 -10.31 -1.44
CA VAL A 616 -41.82 -9.42 -0.77
C VAL A 616 -42.33 -7.97 -0.67
N LEU A 617 -43.00 -7.46 -1.70
CA LEU A 617 -43.55 -6.10 -1.66
C LEU A 617 -44.72 -5.98 -0.67
N LEU A 618 -45.58 -6.98 -0.55
CA LEU A 618 -46.65 -6.99 0.45
C LEU A 618 -46.10 -7.11 1.88
N GLU A 619 -45.15 -8.03 2.13
CA GLU A 619 -44.46 -8.17 3.42
C GLU A 619 -43.71 -6.90 3.84
N ALA A 620 -43.20 -6.13 2.88
CA ALA A 620 -42.60 -4.82 3.14
C ALA A 620 -43.63 -3.72 3.39
N ILE A 621 -44.75 -3.69 2.66
CA ILE A 621 -45.85 -2.73 2.87
C ILE A 621 -46.49 -2.92 4.25
N GLU A 622 -46.62 -4.15 4.74
CA GLU A 622 -47.13 -4.42 6.10
C GLU A 622 -46.24 -3.79 7.19
N LYS A 623 -44.91 -3.77 6.98
CA LYS A 623 -43.92 -3.17 7.88
C LYS A 623 -43.77 -1.66 7.71
N ASP A 624 -43.89 -1.14 6.48
CA ASP A 624 -43.76 0.28 6.14
C ASP A 624 -44.88 0.72 5.19
N GLN A 625 -46.04 0.99 5.79
CA GLN A 625 -47.21 1.48 5.07
C GLN A 625 -47.06 2.93 4.57
N THR A 626 -45.95 3.60 4.90
CA THR A 626 -45.73 5.04 4.62
C THR A 626 -44.83 5.32 3.42
N CYS A 627 -44.11 4.32 2.89
CA CYS A 627 -43.17 4.50 1.80
C CYS A 627 -43.82 4.37 0.40
N PRO A 628 -43.93 5.46 -0.40
CA PRO A 628 -44.57 5.42 -1.72
C PRO A 628 -43.84 4.50 -2.71
N LYS A 629 -42.53 4.29 -2.52
CA LYS A 629 -41.69 3.48 -3.42
C LYS A 629 -42.12 2.02 -3.43
N LEU A 630 -42.65 1.48 -2.33
CA LEU A 630 -43.16 0.10 -2.28
C LEU A 630 -44.39 -0.06 -3.18
N TYR A 631 -45.40 0.79 -2.98
CA TYR A 631 -46.62 0.80 -3.79
C TYR A 631 -46.34 1.07 -5.28
N LEU A 632 -45.37 1.94 -5.61
CA LEU A 632 -44.96 2.17 -7.00
C LEU A 632 -44.32 0.94 -7.65
N ASN A 633 -43.54 0.14 -6.90
CA ASN A 633 -42.93 -1.09 -7.43
C ASN A 633 -43.93 -2.26 -7.48
N LEU A 634 -44.92 -2.29 -6.60
CA LEU A 634 -46.05 -3.22 -6.69
C LEU A 634 -46.90 -2.91 -7.93
N LEU A 635 -47.17 -1.63 -8.18
CA LEU A 635 -47.84 -1.19 -9.41
C LEU A 635 -47.03 -1.52 -10.67
N GLU A 636 -45.72 -1.28 -10.68
CA GLU A 636 -44.82 -1.68 -11.79
C GLU A 636 -44.87 -3.19 -12.06
N LEU A 637 -45.06 -4.01 -11.01
CA LEU A 637 -45.18 -5.46 -11.12
C LEU A 637 -46.51 -5.86 -11.77
N GLU A 638 -47.65 -5.34 -11.31
CA GLU A 638 -48.95 -5.70 -11.88
C GLU A 638 -49.11 -5.19 -13.33
N TYR A 639 -48.57 -4.02 -13.65
CA TYR A 639 -48.48 -3.50 -15.03
C TYR A 639 -47.51 -4.27 -15.94
N SER A 640 -46.68 -5.18 -15.40
CA SER A 640 -45.72 -5.96 -16.21
C SER A 640 -46.32 -7.20 -16.88
N GLY A 641 -47.57 -7.54 -16.57
CA GLY A 641 -48.36 -8.57 -17.23
C GLY A 641 -49.35 -8.00 -18.27
N ASP A 642 -50.38 -8.77 -18.59
CA ASP A 642 -51.53 -8.24 -19.34
C ASP A 642 -52.37 -7.36 -18.40
N VAL A 643 -52.34 -6.05 -18.67
CA VAL A 643 -53.06 -5.02 -17.92
C VAL A 643 -54.57 -5.30 -17.82
N THR A 644 -55.18 -5.87 -18.85
CA THR A 644 -56.63 -6.17 -18.87
C THR A 644 -56.99 -7.39 -18.02
N GLN A 645 -56.08 -8.35 -17.91
CA GLN A 645 -56.25 -9.52 -17.02
C GLN A 645 -55.91 -9.17 -15.57
N ASN A 646 -55.00 -8.21 -15.36
CA ASN A 646 -54.56 -7.74 -14.04
C ASN A 646 -55.38 -6.54 -13.51
N GLU A 647 -56.44 -6.07 -14.19
CA GLU A 647 -57.23 -4.87 -13.83
C GLU A 647 -57.62 -4.87 -12.34
N ALA A 648 -58.10 -6.01 -11.82
CA ALA A 648 -58.48 -6.16 -10.41
C ALA A 648 -57.31 -6.03 -9.42
N GLU A 649 -56.12 -6.54 -9.75
CA GLU A 649 -54.92 -6.46 -8.89
C GLU A 649 -54.29 -5.06 -8.95
N VAL A 650 -54.31 -4.41 -10.12
CA VAL A 650 -53.91 -3.01 -10.29
C VAL A 650 -54.81 -2.09 -9.44
N LEU A 651 -56.12 -2.25 -9.54
CA LEU A 651 -57.09 -1.49 -8.73
C LEU A 651 -56.93 -1.79 -7.23
N ALA A 652 -56.67 -3.05 -6.84
CA ALA A 652 -56.36 -3.39 -5.45
C ALA A 652 -55.04 -2.77 -4.95
N CYS A 653 -54.04 -2.58 -5.83
CA CYS A 653 -52.82 -1.85 -5.51
C CYS A 653 -53.10 -0.35 -5.29
N PHE A 654 -53.85 0.29 -6.18
CA PHE A 654 -54.28 1.69 -6.02
C PHE A 654 -55.09 1.88 -4.72
N ASP A 655 -56.11 1.07 -4.48
CA ASP A 655 -56.95 1.15 -3.29
C ASP A 655 -56.15 0.98 -1.99
N ARG A 656 -55.15 0.09 -1.97
CA ARG A 656 -54.25 -0.08 -0.83
C ARG A 656 -53.37 1.16 -0.62
N ALA A 657 -52.87 1.78 -1.68
CA ALA A 657 -52.11 3.02 -1.61
C ALA A 657 -52.96 4.22 -1.12
N LEU A 658 -54.23 4.32 -1.52
CA LEU A 658 -55.14 5.40 -1.13
C LEU A 658 -55.62 5.30 0.33
N LYS A 659 -55.78 4.07 0.83
CA LYS A 659 -56.18 3.77 2.22
C LYS A 659 -55.01 3.79 3.22
N SER A 660 -53.77 3.93 2.73
CA SER A 660 -52.56 3.97 3.54
C SER A 660 -52.43 5.26 4.39
N PRO A 661 -51.58 5.26 5.44
CA PRO A 661 -51.18 6.46 6.16
C PRO A 661 -50.16 7.35 5.41
N MET A 662 -49.95 7.16 4.10
CA MET A 662 -49.01 7.96 3.31
C MET A 662 -49.36 9.46 3.29
N PRO A 663 -48.36 10.35 3.09
CA PRO A 663 -48.57 11.78 2.87
C PRO A 663 -49.63 12.06 1.80
N LEU A 664 -50.46 13.09 2.04
CA LEU A 664 -51.61 13.41 1.17
C LEU A 664 -51.20 13.66 -0.28
N GLU A 665 -50.04 14.28 -0.52
CA GLU A 665 -49.47 14.49 -1.85
C GLU A 665 -49.15 13.17 -2.58
N SER A 666 -48.60 12.18 -1.88
CA SER A 666 -48.35 10.85 -2.45
C SER A 666 -49.67 10.13 -2.76
N ARG A 667 -50.68 10.23 -1.87
CA ARG A 667 -52.01 9.64 -2.11
C ARG A 667 -52.76 10.34 -3.24
N LEU A 668 -52.63 11.65 -3.39
CA LEU A 668 -53.13 12.40 -4.56
C LEU A 668 -52.51 11.90 -5.87
N LEU A 669 -51.20 11.66 -5.89
CA LEU A 669 -50.50 11.14 -7.07
C LEU A 669 -50.93 9.70 -7.45
N PHE A 670 -51.19 8.84 -6.46
CA PHE A 670 -51.80 7.53 -6.72
C PHE A 670 -53.25 7.65 -7.19
N SER A 671 -54.01 8.61 -6.67
CA SER A 671 -55.41 8.84 -7.04
C SER A 671 -55.53 9.37 -8.48
N GLN A 672 -54.63 10.27 -8.89
CA GLN A 672 -54.51 10.72 -10.27
C GLN A 672 -54.24 9.53 -11.20
N ARG A 673 -53.23 8.70 -10.88
CA ARG A 673 -52.89 7.52 -11.68
C ARG A 673 -53.98 6.46 -11.74
N LYS A 674 -54.80 6.31 -10.68
CA LYS A 674 -55.99 5.44 -10.67
C LYS A 674 -57.02 5.90 -11.70
N VAL A 675 -57.21 7.22 -11.84
CA VAL A 675 -58.09 7.83 -12.84
C VAL A 675 -57.51 7.68 -14.25
N GLU A 676 -56.24 8.04 -14.45
CA GLU A 676 -55.53 7.86 -15.74
C GLU A 676 -55.63 6.41 -16.24
N PHE A 677 -55.39 5.44 -15.35
CA PHE A 677 -55.53 4.01 -15.65
C PHE A 677 -56.94 3.59 -16.08
N LEU A 678 -57.97 4.09 -15.40
CA LEU A 678 -59.37 3.75 -15.68
C LEU A 678 -59.90 4.46 -16.93
N GLU A 679 -59.31 5.58 -17.35
CA GLU A 679 -59.61 6.25 -18.63
C GLU A 679 -58.96 5.49 -19.81
N ASP A 680 -57.70 5.05 -19.66
CA ASP A 680 -56.95 4.33 -20.71
C ASP A 680 -57.40 2.86 -20.89
N PHE A 681 -57.73 2.15 -19.80
CA PHE A 681 -57.92 0.70 -19.80
C PHE A 681 -59.21 0.19 -19.11
N GLY A 682 -59.96 1.06 -18.43
CA GLY A 682 -61.06 0.66 -17.54
C GLY A 682 -62.25 0.04 -18.27
N THR A 683 -62.77 -1.08 -17.76
CA THR A 683 -63.89 -1.81 -18.40
C THR A 683 -65.28 -1.33 -17.97
N ASP A 684 -65.40 -0.60 -16.86
CA ASP A 684 -66.66 -0.02 -16.37
C ASP A 684 -66.55 1.49 -16.03
N ILE A 685 -67.29 2.31 -16.78
CA ILE A 685 -67.41 3.77 -16.59
C ILE A 685 -67.85 4.17 -15.17
N ASN A 686 -68.60 3.32 -14.46
CA ASN A 686 -69.03 3.62 -13.09
C ASN A 686 -67.83 3.61 -12.11
N VAL A 687 -66.82 2.77 -12.36
CA VAL A 687 -65.58 2.69 -11.56
C VAL A 687 -64.71 3.92 -11.81
N LEU A 688 -64.62 4.38 -13.06
CA LEU A 688 -63.94 5.63 -13.44
C LEU A 688 -64.59 6.85 -12.79
N VAL A 689 -65.92 6.97 -12.83
CA VAL A 689 -66.66 8.06 -12.15
C VAL A 689 -66.41 8.05 -10.64
N ALA A 690 -66.46 6.88 -9.99
CA ALA A 690 -66.17 6.76 -8.56
C ALA A 690 -64.71 7.14 -8.21
N ALA A 691 -63.74 6.80 -9.06
CA ALA A 691 -62.35 7.21 -8.90
C ALA A 691 -62.16 8.73 -9.07
N TYR A 692 -62.88 9.37 -10.00
CA TYR A 692 -62.93 10.82 -10.15
C TYR A 692 -63.53 11.53 -8.92
N GLU A 693 -64.59 10.98 -8.32
CA GLU A 693 -65.17 11.53 -7.08
C GLU A 693 -64.21 11.40 -5.88
N GLU A 694 -63.53 10.25 -5.74
CA GLU A 694 -62.47 10.02 -4.75
C GLU A 694 -61.32 11.02 -4.92
N HIS A 695 -60.88 11.25 -6.16
CA HIS A 695 -59.84 12.22 -6.49
C HIS A 695 -60.25 13.65 -6.13
N GLN A 696 -61.46 14.06 -6.52
CA GLN A 696 -62.03 15.36 -6.21
C GLN A 696 -62.19 15.61 -4.70
N LYS A 697 -62.44 14.57 -3.91
CA LYS A 697 -62.46 14.65 -2.45
C LYS A 697 -61.06 14.89 -1.89
N LEU A 698 -60.06 14.09 -2.30
CA LEU A 698 -58.67 14.23 -1.85
C LEU A 698 -58.07 15.59 -2.24
N GLN A 699 -58.42 16.14 -3.42
CA GLN A 699 -58.00 17.50 -3.80
C GLN A 699 -58.53 18.56 -2.82
N LYS A 700 -59.82 18.50 -2.46
CA LYS A 700 -60.47 19.42 -1.51
C LYS A 700 -59.93 19.29 -0.09
N GLU A 701 -59.49 18.11 0.32
CA GLU A 701 -58.76 17.90 1.58
C GLU A 701 -57.37 18.56 1.58
N SER A 702 -56.75 18.77 0.41
CA SER A 702 -55.42 19.40 0.28
C SER A 702 -55.43 20.94 0.25
N GLU A 703 -56.49 21.57 -0.25
CA GLU A 703 -56.63 23.04 -0.28
C GLU A 703 -56.43 23.73 1.09
N PRO A 704 -57.11 23.32 2.19
CA PRO A 704 -56.94 23.96 3.50
C PRO A 704 -55.58 23.66 4.14
N ALA A 705 -54.87 22.61 3.69
CA ALA A 705 -53.48 22.36 4.09
C ALA A 705 -52.53 23.37 3.42
N LYS A 706 -52.68 23.62 2.11
CA LYS A 706 -51.87 24.62 1.38
C LYS A 706 -52.07 26.03 1.93
N ARG A 707 -53.33 26.47 2.09
CA ARG A 707 -53.66 27.80 2.65
C ARG A 707 -53.15 28.01 4.09
N LYS A 708 -52.92 26.94 4.87
CA LYS A 708 -52.28 27.03 6.19
C LYS A 708 -50.75 27.12 6.14
N ALA A 709 -50.12 26.55 5.10
CA ALA A 709 -48.68 26.67 4.90
C ALA A 709 -48.30 28.08 4.40
N GLU A 710 -49.08 28.64 3.46
CA GLU A 710 -48.87 30.01 2.94
C GLU A 710 -49.04 31.07 4.04
N ASN A 711 -50.10 30.96 4.85
CA ASN A 711 -50.39 31.90 5.94
C ASN A 711 -49.48 31.74 7.18
N GLY A 712 -48.44 30.91 7.12
CA GLY A 712 -47.53 30.63 8.24
C GLY A 712 -46.36 31.59 8.39
N TYR A 713 -46.18 32.55 7.48
CA TYR A 713 -44.96 33.38 7.39
C TYR A 713 -45.21 34.89 7.44
N GLU A 714 -46.14 35.36 8.28
CA GLU A 714 -46.28 36.81 8.53
C GLU A 714 -46.75 37.12 9.96
N SER A 715 -45.94 37.92 10.68
CA SER A 715 -46.22 38.55 11.99
C SER A 715 -46.35 37.63 13.24
N SER A 716 -45.79 37.95 14.41
CA SER A 716 -44.60 38.76 14.81
C SER A 716 -44.35 38.59 16.32
N GLN A 717 -43.10 38.77 16.79
CA GLN A 717 -42.68 39.53 17.99
C GLN A 717 -41.30 39.07 18.53
N GLU A 718 -40.31 39.97 18.43
CA GLU A 718 -39.13 39.94 19.31
C GLU A 718 -39.46 40.58 20.67
N PRO A 719 -38.86 40.10 21.77
CA PRO A 719 -38.62 40.90 22.97
C PRO A 719 -37.15 41.39 22.99
N ASP A 720 -36.91 42.67 22.69
CA ASP A 720 -35.58 43.29 22.65
C ASP A 720 -34.94 43.36 24.06
N ALA A 721 -33.74 42.77 24.21
CA ALA A 721 -32.94 42.90 25.43
C ALA A 721 -31.42 42.77 25.19
N LYS A 722 -30.77 43.92 24.95
CA LYS A 722 -29.33 44.22 25.20
C LYS A 722 -28.27 43.54 24.31
N LYS A 723 -27.71 44.37 23.44
CA LYS A 723 -26.34 44.23 22.91
C LYS A 723 -25.30 44.15 24.05
N GLN A 724 -24.34 43.24 23.91
CA GLN A 724 -22.94 43.52 24.25
C GLN A 724 -22.07 43.13 23.04
N ARG A 725 -20.97 43.85 22.84
CA ARG A 725 -20.05 43.73 21.70
C ARG A 725 -18.66 43.38 22.24
N VAL A 726 -17.80 42.81 21.39
CA VAL A 726 -16.32 42.98 21.30
C VAL A 726 -15.57 41.65 21.11
N ASP A 727 -14.79 41.64 20.03
CA ASP A 727 -13.58 40.89 19.64
C ASP A 727 -13.52 39.38 19.37
N ASP A 728 -12.54 39.07 18.51
CA ASP A 728 -12.12 37.77 17.99
C ASP A 728 -11.49 36.86 19.05
N GLY A 729 -11.62 35.55 18.83
CA GLY A 729 -10.93 34.52 19.61
C GLY A 729 -10.75 33.25 18.79
N SER A 730 -9.55 33.05 18.24
CA SER A 730 -9.22 31.87 17.43
C SER A 730 -9.26 30.59 18.26
N SER A 731 -10.04 29.59 17.84
CA SER A 731 -9.95 28.21 18.35
C SER A 731 -10.46 27.23 17.30
N ALA A 732 -9.54 26.70 16.50
CA ALA A 732 -9.80 25.53 15.66
C ALA A 732 -9.78 24.28 16.55
N ALA A 733 -10.96 23.82 16.97
CA ALA A 733 -11.13 22.60 17.75
C ALA A 733 -11.70 21.49 16.87
N ASN A 734 -11.08 20.30 16.93
CA ASN A 734 -11.57 19.12 16.21
C ASN A 734 -12.93 18.68 16.76
N ALA A 735 -13.89 18.46 15.86
CA ALA A 735 -15.10 17.71 16.15
C ALA A 735 -15.35 16.71 15.02
N MET A 736 -15.46 15.42 15.35
CA MET A 736 -15.83 14.38 14.39
C MET A 736 -17.21 14.68 13.83
N THR A 737 -17.29 14.97 12.52
CA THR A 737 -18.59 15.18 11.86
C THR A 737 -19.22 13.81 11.54
N ASP A 738 -20.52 13.69 11.80
CA ASP A 738 -21.24 12.43 11.90
C ASP A 738 -21.05 11.46 10.71
N MET A 739 -20.54 10.25 11.01
CA MET A 739 -20.34 9.16 10.06
C MET A 739 -21.64 8.70 9.39
N GLN A 740 -22.79 8.80 10.08
CA GLN A 740 -24.09 8.47 9.51
C GLN A 740 -24.52 9.48 8.45
N ALA A 741 -24.25 10.77 8.66
CA ALA A 741 -24.53 11.81 7.67
C ALA A 741 -23.74 11.57 6.37
N ASN A 742 -22.44 11.26 6.51
CA ASN A 742 -21.58 10.96 5.36
C ASN A 742 -22.07 9.73 4.56
N ASN A 743 -22.37 8.62 5.25
CA ASN A 743 -22.90 7.41 4.61
C ASN A 743 -24.23 7.68 3.87
N SER A 744 -25.10 8.55 4.41
CA SER A 744 -26.36 8.93 3.74
C SER A 744 -26.12 9.66 2.41
N ALA A 745 -25.15 10.59 2.37
CA ALA A 745 -24.80 11.34 1.18
C ALA A 745 -24.17 10.46 0.09
N TYR A 746 -23.27 9.55 0.46
CA TYR A 746 -22.67 8.58 -0.47
C TYR A 746 -23.73 7.64 -1.08
N ASN A 747 -24.62 7.09 -0.25
CA ASN A 747 -25.71 6.21 -0.72
C ASN A 747 -26.66 6.93 -1.71
N TYR A 748 -26.90 8.24 -1.53
CA TYR A 748 -27.76 9.03 -2.43
C TYR A 748 -27.05 9.41 -3.75
N ASN A 749 -25.79 9.83 -3.69
CA ASN A 749 -25.04 10.26 -4.88
C ASN A 749 -24.69 9.08 -5.80
N TRP A 750 -24.30 7.93 -5.22
CA TRP A 750 -24.05 6.68 -5.97
C TRP A 750 -25.28 6.22 -6.78
N TYR A 751 -26.49 6.41 -6.23
CA TYR A 751 -27.74 6.04 -6.88
C TYR A 751 -28.00 6.82 -8.17
N GLN A 752 -27.60 8.10 -8.23
CA GLN A 752 -27.69 8.91 -9.46
C GLN A 752 -26.68 8.42 -10.51
N GLN A 753 -25.41 8.28 -10.11
CA GLN A 753 -24.31 8.04 -11.04
C GLN A 753 -24.36 6.66 -11.72
N TYR A 754 -24.87 5.64 -11.03
CA TYR A 754 -25.03 4.29 -11.61
C TYR A 754 -26.19 4.18 -12.62
N GLY A 755 -26.96 5.25 -12.85
CA GLY A 755 -27.93 5.32 -13.95
C GLY A 755 -27.30 5.52 -15.33
N GLY A 756 -26.07 6.04 -15.42
CA GLY A 756 -25.42 6.37 -16.70
C GLY A 756 -24.66 5.21 -17.36
N TRP A 757 -24.13 4.26 -16.59
CA TRP A 757 -23.17 3.25 -17.05
C TRP A 757 -23.78 1.99 -17.72
N GLY A 758 -24.96 2.13 -18.33
CA GLY A 758 -25.63 1.07 -19.12
C GLY A 758 -26.51 1.58 -20.28
N GLN A 759 -26.48 2.90 -20.49
CA GLN A 759 -27.09 3.75 -21.50
C GLN A 759 -26.29 4.12 -22.76
N ASN A 760 -26.40 3.48 -23.94
CA ASN A 760 -26.02 4.21 -25.17
C ASN A 760 -26.70 3.73 -26.46
N SER A 761 -27.38 4.68 -27.12
CA SER A 761 -27.91 4.67 -28.50
C SER A 761 -28.78 3.49 -28.98
N TRP A 762 -30.10 3.74 -29.10
CA TRP A 762 -31.07 3.33 -30.16
C TRP A 762 -32.49 3.49 -29.56
N GLY A 763 -33.36 4.42 -29.96
CA GLY A 763 -33.26 5.58 -30.85
C GLY A 763 -34.64 6.26 -31.02
N GLN A 764 -34.66 7.51 -31.52
CA GLN A 764 -35.81 8.44 -31.72
C GLN A 764 -36.27 9.30 -30.50
N TYR A 765 -36.92 10.46 -30.69
CA TYR A 765 -36.65 11.62 -31.57
C TYR A 765 -37.60 12.79 -31.20
N ASN A 766 -37.23 14.06 -31.52
CA ASN A 766 -38.06 15.28 -31.42
C ASN A 766 -38.50 15.71 -29.98
N GLN A 767 -38.81 16.99 -29.69
CA GLN A 767 -38.71 18.21 -30.51
C GLN A 767 -38.36 19.46 -29.68
N TYR A 768 -37.79 20.48 -30.34
CA TYR A 768 -37.66 21.84 -29.81
C TYR A 768 -39.00 22.60 -29.88
N THR A 769 -39.34 23.33 -28.81
CA THR A 769 -40.02 24.63 -28.94
C THR A 769 -39.64 25.59 -27.81
N GLN A 770 -39.65 26.89 -28.11
CA GLN A 770 -39.25 27.98 -27.21
C GLN A 770 -40.37 28.39 -26.25
N TYR A 771 -40.05 29.14 -25.19
CA TYR A 771 -40.57 30.51 -25.04
C TYR A 771 -39.68 31.41 -24.15
N ASN A 772 -39.63 32.70 -24.45
CA ASN A 772 -38.85 33.72 -23.72
C ASN A 772 -39.52 34.18 -22.41
N GLN A 773 -38.72 34.72 -21.48
CA GLN A 773 -38.99 35.97 -20.77
C GLN A 773 -37.65 36.72 -20.50
N TYR A 774 -37.70 38.04 -20.36
CA TYR A 774 -36.54 38.96 -20.30
C TYR A 774 -36.14 39.33 -18.87
N TYR A 775 -34.86 39.69 -18.66
CA TYR A 775 -34.45 40.88 -17.86
C TYR A 775 -33.21 41.54 -18.51
N PRO A 776 -32.99 42.87 -18.39
CA PRO A 776 -32.00 43.61 -19.18
C PRO A 776 -30.63 43.80 -18.47
N PRO A 777 -29.57 44.17 -19.20
CA PRO A 777 -28.25 44.44 -18.62
C PRO A 777 -28.17 45.83 -17.93
N PRO A 778 -27.23 46.01 -16.98
CA PRO A 778 -26.92 47.32 -16.42
C PRO A 778 -26.18 48.24 -17.43
N PRO A 779 -26.17 49.57 -17.21
CA PRO A 779 -25.45 50.52 -18.06
C PRO A 779 -23.93 50.48 -17.83
N THR A 780 -23.21 51.12 -18.75
CA THR A 780 -21.74 51.31 -18.83
C THR A 780 -21.12 51.94 -17.60
#